data_AF-A0A421JQH4-F1
#
_entry.id   AF-A0A421JQH4-F1
#
_cell.length_a   1.000
_cell.length_b   1.000
_cell.length_c   1.000
_cell.angle_alpha   90.00
_cell.angle_beta   90.00
_cell.angle_gamma   90.00
#
_symmetry.space_group_name_H-M   'P 1'
#
loop_
_entity.id
_entity.type
_entity.pdbx_description
1 polymer ?
#
loop_
_entity_poly.entity_id
_entity_poly.type
_entity_poly.pdbx_seq_one_letter_code
_entity_poly.pdbx_strand_id
1 'polypeptide(L)'
;MSFVKNARDTISELISIYSSSSSVFVNKVQPLRKKYPDAAIPTTSPSNSNTCILECTKLTSDSEGNIIDEETHRKITLKGINVDSAMKLPTSPDLPSHKGCANEYDNIFFDGDNVSFVGRPFPISEAREHFSRIKSWGYNTIRYLVTWEAIEHEGPNKYDEEFIQYTIDILEILGEVGGLYVFLEIHQDVWSRFSGGSGAPMWTLYAAGLQPKRFTLTEAAILHNEPRFHDSSDTYHKMLWTTNYNRLASLVMFSLFFAGRDYFPNLVINDVNIQDYLQQHYLNAVKHIWKAVCNKLSYLIDNGTILGFESMNEPNSGLIGHPHLDEIPKYQQLRVGTTPTAFQTMKLGMGFTCELDTYRIAVTGPQKYGTKIIDPRGQRAWMTPEEAREIDLHYGFNRAKSWKIGECIFIQQEIWKCPELVNTDMTQEQWLDVSSSKCELLQPYFFQTIPNQPQQPIDINYFINNNFMEHYRNFKQTIREISPTVFLFIQPPTLQIPPDVKDDPVIDSKTIYCPHYYDGLSLMCKSWNVKYNVDTLGIMRGRYFNPILGVVIGERAIRNCIRKQFIEIKQECHRYLGKIPVLMSETGMPFDMDNKRAYKSGKYKSQTSALDAICNALEGADMSHTFWCYSSLNCHKHGDCWNNEDFSFWSSDDKSDESGISSANGEIPSDFTRSKSNRNIVNKLAATRMSRTPPKVSVEETGYDSDDEMEEQTPPSQASSMISSIVDSGSKYFPSFDGVRAPSAVIRPYVIATSGVIKNCEFDLKQSKFVLQLTVDKTTSDLQPTVIFVPKWHFIYLNYRDICLTSGKVLYNEALEYLEWYHEEDSTISDEMLIIKRST
;
A
#
# COMPACT_ATOMS: atom_id res chain seq x y z
N MET A 1 -2.58 23.68 -40.41
CA MET A 1 -1.28 22.96 -40.31
C MET A 1 -0.88 22.61 -38.88
N SER A 2 -1.18 23.43 -37.85
CA SER A 2 -0.85 23.13 -36.43
C SER A 2 -1.32 21.75 -35.92
N PHE A 3 -2.56 21.36 -36.21
CA PHE A 3 -3.15 20.08 -35.77
C PHE A 3 -2.41 18.83 -36.29
N VAL A 4 -1.87 18.89 -37.52
CA VAL A 4 -1.18 17.75 -38.15
C VAL A 4 0.22 17.57 -37.58
N LYS A 5 0.83 18.64 -37.03
CA LYS A 5 2.14 18.56 -36.37
C LYS A 5 2.00 17.82 -35.02
N ASN A 6 1.08 18.28 -34.15
CA ASN A 6 0.76 17.60 -32.88
C ASN A 6 0.43 16.12 -33.07
N ALA A 7 -0.46 15.77 -34.00
CA ALA A 7 -0.82 14.37 -34.24
C ALA A 7 0.39 13.52 -34.67
N ARG A 8 1.32 14.09 -35.44
CA ARG A 8 2.52 13.39 -35.91
C ARG A 8 3.56 13.24 -34.81
N ASP A 9 3.71 14.25 -33.96
CA ASP A 9 4.62 14.22 -32.81
C ASP A 9 4.12 13.21 -31.76
N THR A 10 2.82 13.23 -31.42
CA THR A 10 2.18 12.21 -30.56
C THR A 10 2.26 10.80 -31.16
N ILE A 11 2.09 10.63 -32.47
CA ILE A 11 2.28 9.33 -33.14
C ILE A 11 3.76 8.90 -33.11
N SER A 12 4.71 9.82 -33.20
CA SER A 12 6.14 9.53 -33.05
C SER A 12 6.53 9.15 -31.62
N GLU A 13 5.95 9.78 -30.59
CA GLU A 13 6.06 9.32 -29.19
C GLU A 13 5.46 7.93 -29.01
N LEU A 14 4.23 7.70 -29.50
CA LEU A 14 3.59 6.40 -29.43
C LEU A 14 4.41 5.32 -30.16
N ILE A 15 5.01 5.62 -31.31
CA ILE A 15 5.89 4.69 -32.03
C ILE A 15 7.20 4.43 -31.28
N SER A 16 7.80 5.43 -30.61
CA SER A 16 9.00 5.21 -29.77
C SER A 16 8.68 4.30 -28.57
N ILE A 17 7.46 4.44 -28.02
CA ILE A 17 6.88 3.55 -26.99
C ILE A 17 6.67 2.10 -27.50
N TYR A 18 6.63 1.86 -28.82
CA TYR A 18 6.63 0.52 -29.42
C TYR A 18 8.02 0.01 -29.85
N SER A 19 9.03 0.85 -29.98
CA SER A 19 10.38 0.44 -30.42
C SER A 19 11.30 -0.06 -29.28
N SER A 20 10.77 -0.43 -28.11
CA SER A 20 11.53 -0.89 -26.94
C SER A 20 12.07 -2.33 -27.08
N SER A 21 12.89 -2.55 -28.10
CA SER A 21 14.13 -3.30 -27.93
C SER A 21 15.14 -2.45 -27.18
N SER A 22 15.93 -3.08 -26.31
CA SER A 22 17.00 -2.46 -25.52
C SER A 22 18.17 -1.99 -26.41
N SER A 23 17.91 -0.99 -27.25
CA SER A 23 18.86 -0.31 -28.14
C SER A 23 19.18 1.06 -27.57
N VAL A 24 19.65 1.07 -26.32
CA VAL A 24 20.47 2.16 -25.79
C VAL A 24 21.67 2.29 -26.74
N PHE A 25 21.82 3.44 -27.41
CA PHE A 25 22.90 3.65 -28.36
C PHE A 25 24.23 3.79 -27.60
N VAL A 26 24.96 2.67 -27.49
CA VAL A 26 26.26 2.57 -26.76
C VAL A 26 27.41 3.19 -27.57
N ASN A 27 27.24 4.43 -28.03
CA ASN A 27 28.32 5.18 -28.64
C ASN A 27 29.21 5.81 -27.54
N LYS A 28 30.53 5.71 -27.72
CA LYS A 28 31.60 6.33 -26.92
C LYS A 28 31.83 5.85 -25.46
N VAL A 29 30.95 5.07 -24.83
CA VAL A 29 31.17 4.59 -23.44
C VAL A 29 32.49 3.78 -23.32
N GLN A 30 33.39 4.19 -22.42
CA GLN A 30 34.68 3.53 -22.18
C GLN A 30 34.71 2.78 -20.83
N PRO A 31 35.24 1.53 -20.79
CA PRO A 31 35.49 0.83 -19.52
C PRO A 31 36.59 1.51 -18.72
N LEU A 32 36.33 1.84 -17.44
CA LEU A 32 37.31 2.55 -16.61
C LEU A 32 38.59 1.76 -16.36
N ARG A 33 38.53 0.42 -16.37
CA ARG A 33 39.71 -0.47 -16.36
C ARG A 33 40.75 -0.21 -17.44
N LYS A 34 40.41 0.48 -18.55
CA LYS A 34 41.42 0.88 -19.55
C LYS A 34 42.25 2.08 -19.08
N LYS A 35 41.65 2.96 -18.27
CA LYS A 35 42.28 4.15 -17.68
C LYS A 35 42.95 3.82 -16.34
N TYR A 36 42.36 2.87 -15.59
CA TYR A 36 42.74 2.46 -14.24
C TYR A 36 42.67 0.93 -14.10
N PRO A 37 43.66 0.16 -14.61
CA PRO A 37 43.56 -1.31 -14.69
C PRO A 37 43.57 -2.03 -13.33
N ASP A 38 44.32 -1.48 -12.37
CA ASP A 38 44.61 -2.10 -11.07
C ASP A 38 44.45 -1.13 -9.88
N ALA A 39 43.80 0.03 -10.09
CA ALA A 39 43.50 0.97 -9.01
C ALA A 39 42.12 0.68 -8.39
N ALA A 40 41.99 0.92 -7.08
CA ALA A 40 40.70 1.03 -6.42
C ALA A 40 39.96 2.31 -6.87
N ILE A 41 38.64 2.32 -6.76
CA ILE A 41 37.86 3.56 -6.89
C ILE A 41 38.19 4.42 -5.64
N PRO A 42 38.58 5.70 -5.78
CA PRO A 42 38.81 6.55 -4.63
C PRO A 42 37.54 6.70 -3.79
N THR A 43 37.71 6.71 -2.48
CA THR A 43 36.62 6.94 -1.54
C THR A 43 36.02 8.33 -1.73
N THR A 44 34.72 8.48 -1.45
CA THR A 44 34.12 9.81 -1.30
C THR A 44 34.83 10.58 -0.19
N SER A 45 34.78 11.92 -0.22
CA SER A 45 35.20 12.67 0.97
C SER A 45 34.27 12.30 2.14
N PRO A 46 34.76 12.26 3.39
CA PRO A 46 33.87 12.13 4.54
C PRO A 46 32.98 13.39 4.58
N SER A 47 31.71 13.23 4.24
CA SER A 47 30.67 14.18 4.64
C SER A 47 30.58 14.19 6.17
N ASN A 48 30.00 15.23 6.75
CA ASN A 48 29.92 15.41 8.21
C ASN A 48 29.08 14.33 8.96
N SER A 49 28.58 13.33 8.24
CA SER A 49 27.67 12.28 8.70
C SER A 49 28.10 10.94 8.11
N ASN A 50 28.82 10.13 8.90
CA ASN A 50 29.19 8.76 8.52
C ASN A 50 27.98 7.78 8.47
N THR A 51 26.76 8.29 8.68
CA THR A 51 25.55 7.50 8.94
C THR A 51 24.49 7.61 7.86
N CYS A 52 24.62 8.48 6.84
CA CYS A 52 23.66 8.56 5.71
C CYS A 52 24.35 8.83 4.37
N ILE A 53 23.68 8.43 3.26
CA ILE A 53 24.16 8.70 1.90
C ILE A 53 23.99 10.18 1.54
N LEU A 54 22.82 10.73 1.85
CA LEU A 54 22.48 12.15 1.77
C LEU A 54 21.60 12.46 2.99
N GLU A 55 21.83 13.62 3.60
CA GLU A 55 20.93 14.15 4.61
C GLU A 55 19.60 14.59 3.97
N CYS A 56 18.57 14.72 4.80
CA CYS A 56 17.33 15.38 4.36
C CYS A 56 17.59 16.87 4.16
N THR A 57 17.00 17.42 3.09
CA THR A 57 17.03 18.85 2.77
C THR A 57 15.63 19.34 2.46
N LYS A 58 15.40 20.67 2.45
CA LYS A 58 14.12 21.22 1.98
C LYS A 58 13.94 20.91 0.50
N LEU A 59 12.82 20.28 0.16
CA LEU A 59 12.47 19.93 -1.21
C LEU A 59 11.38 20.86 -1.76
N THR A 60 11.41 21.16 -3.05
CA THR A 60 10.37 21.87 -3.80
C THR A 60 10.09 21.16 -5.13
N SER A 61 9.12 21.62 -5.93
CA SER A 61 8.98 21.17 -7.32
C SER A 61 9.60 22.14 -8.32
N ASP A 62 10.11 21.62 -9.44
CA ASP A 62 10.49 22.41 -10.61
C ASP A 62 9.31 22.60 -11.60
N SER A 63 9.54 23.33 -12.70
CA SER A 63 8.54 23.54 -13.75
C SER A 63 8.30 22.32 -14.66
N GLU A 64 9.03 21.22 -14.47
CA GLU A 64 8.95 19.99 -15.24
C GLU A 64 8.30 18.83 -14.47
N GLY A 65 7.85 19.06 -13.23
CA GLY A 65 7.23 18.06 -12.38
C GLY A 65 8.24 17.11 -11.72
N ASN A 66 9.45 17.59 -11.42
CA ASN A 66 10.40 16.87 -10.58
C ASN A 66 10.38 17.40 -9.15
N ILE A 67 10.65 16.51 -8.18
CA ILE A 67 11.02 16.90 -6.83
C ILE A 67 12.49 17.28 -6.87
N ILE A 68 12.83 18.50 -6.41
CA ILE A 68 14.20 19.02 -6.38
C ILE A 68 14.58 19.48 -4.98
N ASP A 69 15.86 19.42 -4.69
CA ASP A 69 16.50 20.07 -3.54
C ASP A 69 16.46 21.62 -3.72
N GLU A 70 16.02 22.36 -2.69
CA GLU A 70 15.85 23.81 -2.77
C GLU A 70 17.17 24.59 -2.93
N GLU A 71 18.30 24.07 -2.42
CA GLU A 71 19.60 24.73 -2.43
C GLU A 71 20.46 24.29 -3.63
N THR A 72 20.56 22.99 -3.87
CA THR A 72 21.43 22.40 -4.90
C THR A 72 20.74 22.22 -6.26
N HIS A 73 19.42 22.41 -6.32
CA HIS A 73 18.57 22.19 -7.50
C HIS A 73 18.69 20.79 -8.15
N ARG A 74 19.30 19.82 -7.45
CA ARG A 74 19.33 18.43 -7.89
C ARG A 74 17.92 17.85 -7.82
N LYS A 75 17.51 17.15 -8.87
CA LYS A 75 16.37 16.24 -8.81
C LYS A 75 16.64 15.16 -7.76
N ILE A 76 15.70 14.96 -6.85
CA ILE A 76 15.70 13.91 -5.84
C ILE A 76 14.69 12.83 -6.23
N THR A 77 15.13 11.56 -6.24
CA THR A 77 14.21 10.42 -6.38
C THR A 77 13.83 9.93 -4.99
N LEU A 78 12.53 9.97 -4.68
CA LEU A 78 12.00 9.41 -3.44
C LEU A 78 11.69 7.93 -3.68
N LYS A 79 12.48 7.04 -3.07
CA LYS A 79 12.33 5.57 -3.10
C LYS A 79 12.09 5.10 -1.66
N GLY A 80 10.90 4.60 -1.39
CA GLY A 80 10.46 4.37 -0.03
C GLY A 80 9.56 3.17 0.19
N ILE A 81 8.98 3.11 1.39
CA ILE A 81 8.06 2.07 1.82
C ILE A 81 6.99 2.63 2.77
N ASN A 82 5.85 1.96 2.81
CA ASN A 82 4.77 2.20 3.77
C ASN A 82 5.15 1.62 5.14
N VAL A 83 5.07 2.43 6.21
CA VAL A 83 5.38 2.03 7.60
C VAL A 83 4.22 2.45 8.51
N ASP A 84 3.52 1.52 9.14
CA ASP A 84 3.49 0.08 8.86
C ASP A 84 2.03 -0.41 8.84
N SER A 85 1.77 -1.54 8.16
CA SER A 85 0.38 -2.00 8.02
C SER A 85 -0.24 -2.52 9.33
N ALA A 86 0.52 -2.66 10.42
CA ALA A 86 -0.01 -2.97 11.74
C ALA A 86 -0.76 -1.78 12.37
N MET A 87 -0.54 -0.54 11.90
CA MET A 87 -1.32 0.65 12.27
C MET A 87 -2.84 0.51 11.99
N LYS A 88 -3.25 -0.47 11.16
CA LYS A 88 -4.65 -0.84 10.91
C LYS A 88 -5.33 -1.52 12.11
N LEU A 89 -4.58 -1.89 13.14
CA LEU A 89 -5.02 -2.75 14.25
C LEU A 89 -4.58 -2.15 15.60
N PRO A 90 -5.43 -2.13 16.64
CA PRO A 90 -5.02 -1.66 17.96
C PRO A 90 -3.94 -2.59 18.55
N THR A 91 -3.17 -2.07 19.51
CA THR A 91 -2.19 -2.83 20.29
C THR A 91 -2.83 -3.44 21.54
N SER A 92 -3.72 -2.68 22.19
CA SER A 92 -4.42 -3.09 23.41
C SER A 92 -5.92 -2.85 23.28
N PRO A 93 -6.78 -3.86 23.49
CA PRO A 93 -6.44 -5.28 23.44
C PRO A 93 -5.89 -5.68 22.06
N ASP A 94 -5.09 -6.75 22.02
CA ASP A 94 -4.52 -7.28 20.76
C ASP A 94 -5.63 -7.91 19.88
N LEU A 95 -6.15 -7.10 18.95
CA LEU A 95 -7.26 -7.43 18.04
C LEU A 95 -6.84 -7.43 16.56
N PRO A 96 -5.99 -8.37 16.11
CA PRO A 96 -5.86 -8.64 14.69
C PRO A 96 -7.19 -9.10 14.11
N SER A 97 -7.39 -8.88 12.81
CA SER A 97 -8.67 -9.06 12.11
C SER A 97 -9.38 -10.42 12.32
N HIS A 98 -8.65 -11.48 12.68
CA HIS A 98 -9.15 -12.84 12.90
C HIS A 98 -9.41 -13.19 14.39
N LYS A 99 -9.29 -12.23 15.32
CA LYS A 99 -9.59 -12.41 16.76
C LYS A 99 -10.90 -11.72 17.15
N GLY A 100 -11.42 -12.13 18.31
CA GLY A 100 -12.78 -11.81 18.74
C GLY A 100 -13.80 -12.73 18.07
N CYS A 101 -15.08 -12.40 18.21
CA CYS A 101 -16.20 -13.16 17.64
C CYS A 101 -17.29 -12.19 17.18
N ALA A 102 -17.45 -12.02 15.86
CA ALA A 102 -18.45 -11.11 15.28
C ALA A 102 -19.92 -11.48 15.56
N ASN A 103 -20.18 -12.72 16.00
CA ASN A 103 -21.52 -13.20 16.34
C ASN A 103 -21.91 -12.98 17.82
N GLU A 104 -20.97 -12.52 18.66
CA GLU A 104 -21.18 -12.27 20.08
C GLU A 104 -21.34 -10.77 20.32
N TYR A 105 -22.55 -10.34 20.72
CA TYR A 105 -22.90 -8.92 20.85
C TYR A 105 -22.03 -8.17 21.88
N ASP A 106 -21.57 -8.85 22.93
CA ASP A 106 -20.74 -8.30 24.01
C ASP A 106 -19.27 -8.71 23.90
N ASN A 107 -18.83 -9.15 22.72
CA ASN A 107 -17.43 -9.52 22.50
C ASN A 107 -16.51 -8.30 22.52
N ILE A 108 -15.30 -8.48 23.04
CA ILE A 108 -14.25 -7.44 23.11
C ILE A 108 -13.92 -6.81 21.74
N PHE A 109 -14.18 -7.50 20.63
CA PHE A 109 -14.09 -6.88 19.30
C PHE A 109 -14.98 -5.65 19.14
N PHE A 110 -16.16 -5.62 19.78
CA PHE A 110 -17.10 -4.50 19.75
C PHE A 110 -16.91 -3.51 20.91
N ASP A 111 -15.81 -3.60 21.65
CA ASP A 111 -15.31 -2.49 22.45
C ASP A 111 -14.44 -1.62 21.54
N GLY A 112 -15.02 -0.51 21.07
CA GLY A 112 -14.34 0.46 20.21
C GLY A 112 -13.83 1.68 20.96
N ASP A 113 -14.27 1.88 22.20
CA ASP A 113 -14.00 3.11 22.96
C ASP A 113 -12.82 2.96 23.92
N ASN A 114 -12.40 1.72 24.22
CA ASN A 114 -11.31 1.41 25.15
C ASN A 114 -10.12 0.69 24.45
N VAL A 115 -9.89 1.02 23.18
CA VAL A 115 -8.73 0.54 22.41
C VAL A 115 -7.56 1.52 22.52
N SER A 116 -6.32 1.03 22.38
CA SER A 116 -5.15 1.90 22.24
C SER A 116 -4.25 1.43 21.10
N PHE A 117 -3.75 2.39 20.35
CA PHE A 117 -2.77 2.22 19.26
C PHE A 117 -1.36 2.60 19.70
N VAL A 118 -1.15 3.00 20.96
CA VAL A 118 0.19 3.12 21.56
C VAL A 118 0.93 1.80 21.36
N GLY A 119 2.15 1.85 20.83
CA GLY A 119 2.88 0.66 20.34
C GLY A 119 2.86 0.47 18.82
N ARG A 120 2.07 1.25 18.05
CA ARG A 120 2.09 1.27 16.57
C ARG A 120 2.95 2.41 16.03
N PRO A 121 3.73 2.20 14.95
CA PRO A 121 3.82 0.99 14.12
C PRO A 121 4.50 -0.21 14.82
N PHE A 122 5.47 0.05 15.68
CA PHE A 122 6.25 -0.94 16.45
C PHE A 122 6.75 -0.31 17.76
N PRO A 123 7.20 -1.11 18.76
CA PRO A 123 7.72 -0.61 20.03
C PRO A 123 8.84 0.44 19.87
N ILE A 124 8.83 1.49 20.70
CA ILE A 124 9.86 2.57 20.71
C ILE A 124 11.28 2.00 20.79
N SER A 125 11.51 0.94 21.58
CA SER A 125 12.81 0.27 21.71
C SER A 125 13.32 -0.38 20.42
N GLU A 126 12.42 -0.72 19.49
CA GLU A 126 12.74 -1.39 18.23
C GLU A 126 12.77 -0.40 17.05
N ALA A 127 12.26 0.81 17.23
CA ALA A 127 12.08 1.81 16.17
C ALA A 127 13.38 2.14 15.40
N ARG A 128 14.49 2.34 16.13
CA ARG A 128 15.80 2.60 15.52
C ARG A 128 16.28 1.42 14.66
N GLU A 129 16.02 0.18 15.07
CA GLU A 129 16.37 -1.03 14.30
C GLU A 129 15.54 -1.10 13.00
N HIS A 130 14.22 -0.86 13.09
CA HIS A 130 13.34 -0.88 11.92
C HIS A 130 13.70 0.19 10.89
N PHE A 131 13.90 1.45 11.31
CA PHE A 131 14.30 2.52 10.39
C PHE A 131 15.69 2.31 9.81
N SER A 132 16.66 1.86 10.61
CA SER A 132 18.03 1.54 10.13
C SER A 132 18.02 0.40 9.10
N ARG A 133 17.16 -0.61 9.28
CA ARG A 133 16.95 -1.68 8.30
C ARG A 133 16.36 -1.18 6.99
N ILE A 134 15.30 -0.37 7.03
CA ILE A 134 14.71 0.19 5.79
C ILE A 134 15.75 1.03 5.04
N LYS A 135 16.52 1.84 5.77
CA LYS A 135 17.62 2.65 5.22
C LYS A 135 18.74 1.81 4.61
N SER A 136 19.09 0.65 5.18
CA SER A 136 20.12 -0.25 4.61
C SER A 136 19.70 -0.91 3.29
N TRP A 137 18.41 -0.95 2.97
CA TRP A 137 17.91 -1.34 1.64
C TRP A 137 18.11 -0.24 0.57
N GLY A 138 18.70 0.90 0.98
CA GLY A 138 18.89 2.12 0.20
C GLY A 138 17.65 3.00 0.13
N TYR A 139 16.64 2.79 0.98
CA TYR A 139 15.38 3.54 0.91
C TYR A 139 15.57 4.86 1.64
N ASN A 140 15.02 5.94 1.08
CA ASN A 140 15.18 7.31 1.58
C ASN A 140 13.85 7.97 1.95
N THR A 141 12.71 7.25 1.87
CA THR A 141 11.38 7.83 2.09
C THR A 141 10.47 6.85 2.84
N ILE A 142 9.66 7.37 3.76
CA ILE A 142 8.64 6.64 4.52
C ILE A 142 7.27 7.28 4.25
N ARG A 143 6.28 6.46 3.87
CA ARG A 143 4.86 6.80 3.98
C ARG A 143 4.38 6.33 5.35
N TYR A 144 4.15 7.26 6.27
CA TYR A 144 3.85 6.95 7.68
C TYR A 144 2.34 6.91 7.90
N LEU A 145 1.84 5.71 8.22
CA LEU A 145 0.42 5.44 8.40
C LEU A 145 -0.08 5.99 9.75
N VAL A 146 -1.27 6.56 9.75
CA VAL A 146 -2.09 6.82 10.94
C VAL A 146 -3.55 6.47 10.60
N THR A 147 -4.33 5.90 11.52
CA THR A 147 -5.78 5.71 11.30
C THR A 147 -6.57 6.76 12.08
N TRP A 148 -7.78 7.10 11.61
CA TRP A 148 -8.67 8.01 12.35
C TRP A 148 -9.09 7.41 13.70
N GLU A 149 -9.28 6.09 13.77
CA GLU A 149 -9.54 5.33 14.99
C GLU A 149 -8.38 5.49 16.00
N ALA A 150 -7.11 5.42 15.55
CA ALA A 150 -5.99 5.67 16.45
C ALA A 150 -5.98 7.07 17.08
N ILE A 151 -6.56 8.08 16.42
CA ILE A 151 -6.62 9.46 16.92
C ILE A 151 -7.86 9.72 17.79
N GLU A 152 -9.04 9.22 17.41
CA GLU A 152 -10.34 9.66 17.94
C GLU A 152 -11.31 8.48 18.21
N HIS A 153 -10.83 7.39 18.83
CA HIS A 153 -11.65 6.19 19.11
C HIS A 153 -12.75 6.40 20.16
N GLU A 154 -12.45 7.06 21.30
CA GLU A 154 -13.35 7.17 22.48
C GLU A 154 -14.60 8.03 22.23
N GLY A 155 -14.62 8.80 21.13
CA GLY A 155 -15.77 9.57 20.71
C GLY A 155 -15.41 10.92 20.06
N PRO A 156 -16.43 11.65 19.59
CA PRO A 156 -16.25 12.92 18.88
C PRO A 156 -15.55 13.98 19.75
N ASN A 157 -14.48 14.58 19.23
CA ASN A 157 -13.55 15.50 19.89
C ASN A 157 -12.80 14.94 21.12
N LYS A 158 -12.71 13.61 21.26
CA LYS A 158 -11.87 12.97 22.28
C LYS A 158 -10.64 12.36 21.63
N TYR A 159 -9.50 13.03 21.78
CA TYR A 159 -8.26 12.62 21.12
C TYR A 159 -7.36 11.78 22.04
N ASP A 160 -6.77 10.72 21.50
CA ASP A 160 -5.76 9.90 22.19
C ASP A 160 -4.41 10.64 22.21
N GLU A 161 -4.23 11.47 23.24
CA GLU A 161 -2.98 12.22 23.46
C GLU A 161 -1.77 11.29 23.73
N GLU A 162 -1.99 10.07 24.24
CA GLU A 162 -0.91 9.10 24.46
C GLU A 162 -0.40 8.54 23.12
N PHE A 163 -1.31 8.18 22.21
CA PHE A 163 -0.96 7.78 20.84
C PHE A 163 -0.34 8.92 20.02
N ILE A 164 -0.82 10.16 20.18
CA ILE A 164 -0.25 11.32 19.51
C ILE A 164 1.19 11.58 19.98
N GLN A 165 1.44 11.53 21.31
CA GLN A 165 2.80 11.64 21.83
C GLN A 165 3.68 10.45 21.38
N TYR A 166 3.15 9.23 21.36
CA TYR A 166 3.85 8.05 20.84
C TYR A 166 4.28 8.23 19.37
N THR A 167 3.40 8.78 18.53
CA THR A 167 3.71 9.08 17.13
C THR A 167 4.83 10.13 17.01
N ILE A 168 4.85 11.13 17.89
CA ILE A 168 5.91 12.15 17.93
C ILE A 168 7.26 11.50 18.30
N ASP A 169 7.29 10.62 19.31
CA ASP A 169 8.50 9.91 19.74
C ASP A 169 9.07 9.02 18.62
N ILE A 170 8.20 8.33 17.86
CA ILE A 170 8.61 7.51 16.71
C ILE A 170 9.17 8.37 15.56
N LEU A 171 8.56 9.54 15.28
CA LEU A 171 9.03 10.47 14.25
C LEU A 171 10.34 11.17 14.65
N GLU A 172 10.55 11.44 15.94
CA GLU A 172 11.83 11.92 16.49
C GLU A 172 12.94 10.90 16.23
N ILE A 173 12.72 9.61 16.56
CA ILE A 173 13.68 8.52 16.29
C ILE A 173 13.96 8.35 14.78
N LEU A 174 12.96 8.53 13.91
CA LEU A 174 13.15 8.55 12.46
C LEU A 174 14.11 9.69 12.06
N GLY A 175 13.90 10.89 12.60
CA GLY A 175 14.79 12.04 12.43
C GLY A 175 16.21 11.79 12.93
N GLU A 176 16.37 11.18 14.11
CA GLU A 176 17.67 10.79 14.68
C GLU A 176 18.41 9.69 13.90
N VAL A 177 17.68 8.86 13.12
CA VAL A 177 18.29 7.90 12.19
C VAL A 177 18.83 8.61 10.95
N GLY A 178 18.21 9.72 10.54
CA GLY A 178 18.66 10.63 9.48
C GLY A 178 18.57 10.05 8.06
N GLY A 179 18.56 10.92 7.04
CA GLY A 179 18.49 10.50 5.62
C GLY A 179 17.21 9.75 5.21
N LEU A 180 16.13 9.85 5.99
CA LEU A 180 14.80 9.35 5.67
C LEU A 180 13.82 10.52 5.62
N TYR A 181 13.29 10.83 4.45
CA TYR A 181 12.12 11.69 4.29
C TYR A 181 10.87 10.97 4.81
N VAL A 182 9.90 11.69 5.36
CA VAL A 182 8.63 11.14 5.81
C VAL A 182 7.46 12.05 5.45
N PHE A 183 6.35 11.45 5.02
CA PHE A 183 5.05 12.13 4.96
C PHE A 183 4.01 11.28 5.69
N LEU A 184 3.09 11.94 6.39
CA LEU A 184 2.01 11.30 7.12
C LEU A 184 0.80 11.13 6.18
N GLU A 185 -0.04 10.14 6.47
CA GLU A 185 -1.29 9.89 5.74
C GLU A 185 -2.36 9.31 6.67
N ILE A 186 -3.63 9.55 6.37
CA ILE A 186 -4.74 8.94 7.12
C ILE A 186 -5.26 7.71 6.38
N HIS A 187 -4.86 6.57 6.89
CA HIS A 187 -5.11 5.27 6.31
C HIS A 187 -6.53 4.81 6.63
N GLN A 188 -7.20 4.31 5.60
CA GLN A 188 -8.44 3.56 5.72
C GLN A 188 -8.48 2.49 4.63
N ASP A 189 -9.19 1.42 4.94
CA ASP A 189 -9.67 0.44 3.97
C ASP A 189 -11.12 0.16 4.30
N VAL A 190 -12.01 0.24 3.33
CA VAL A 190 -13.41 -0.12 3.50
C VAL A 190 -14.06 0.51 4.75
N TRP A 191 -13.74 1.79 4.98
CA TRP A 191 -14.17 2.62 6.11
C TRP A 191 -13.59 2.27 7.48
N SER A 192 -13.78 1.05 8.01
CA SER A 192 -13.53 0.75 9.43
C SER A 192 -13.32 -0.75 9.70
N ARG A 193 -12.67 -1.09 10.83
CA ARG A 193 -12.52 -2.49 11.26
C ARG A 193 -13.86 -3.21 11.45
N PHE A 194 -14.89 -2.47 11.87
CA PHE A 194 -16.25 -3.00 12.04
C PHE A 194 -17.01 -3.20 10.72
N SER A 195 -16.55 -2.64 9.60
CA SER A 195 -17.03 -2.93 8.24
C SER A 195 -16.11 -3.91 7.48
N GLY A 196 -15.22 -4.62 8.21
CA GLY A 196 -14.30 -5.62 7.68
C GLY A 196 -13.04 -5.03 7.06
N GLY A 197 -12.72 -3.78 7.41
CA GLY A 197 -11.61 -3.00 6.87
C GLY A 197 -10.71 -2.43 7.96
N SER A 198 -10.37 -1.14 7.88
CA SER A 198 -9.66 -0.35 8.90
C SER A 198 -9.88 1.15 8.66
N GLY A 199 -9.57 2.02 9.64
CA GLY A 199 -9.56 3.47 9.42
C GLY A 199 -10.39 4.27 10.42
N ALA A 200 -11.69 4.36 10.21
CA ALA A 200 -12.61 5.20 10.99
C ALA A 200 -13.09 4.53 12.30
N PRO A 201 -13.28 5.30 13.40
CA PRO A 201 -13.71 4.78 14.69
C PRO A 201 -15.18 4.34 14.72
N MET A 202 -15.53 3.49 15.70
CA MET A 202 -16.86 2.86 15.82
C MET A 202 -18.01 3.88 15.87
N TRP A 203 -17.80 4.99 16.57
CA TRP A 203 -18.81 6.03 16.75
C TRP A 203 -19.31 6.62 15.43
N THR A 204 -18.53 6.55 14.33
CA THR A 204 -18.96 7.03 13.01
C THR A 204 -20.14 6.21 12.44
N LEU A 205 -20.15 4.90 12.68
CA LEU A 205 -21.25 4.00 12.29
C LEU A 205 -22.49 4.30 13.11
N TYR A 206 -22.31 4.56 14.40
CA TYR A 206 -23.38 4.99 15.30
C TYR A 206 -23.93 6.38 14.93
N ALA A 207 -23.07 7.34 14.53
CA ALA A 207 -23.49 8.63 14.02
C ALA A 207 -24.38 8.46 12.77
N ALA A 208 -24.07 7.53 11.86
CA ALA A 208 -24.90 7.17 10.71
C ALA A 208 -26.18 6.36 11.05
N GLY A 209 -26.39 5.97 12.32
CA GLY A 209 -27.56 5.21 12.78
C GLY A 209 -27.43 3.69 12.61
N LEU A 210 -26.25 3.18 12.28
CA LEU A 210 -25.97 1.75 12.11
C LEU A 210 -25.62 1.07 13.45
N GLN A 211 -25.89 -0.23 13.55
CA GLN A 211 -25.49 -1.10 14.66
C GLN A 211 -24.44 -2.12 14.17
N PRO A 212 -23.13 -1.88 14.35
CA PRO A 212 -22.07 -2.77 13.86
C PRO A 212 -22.18 -4.20 14.41
N LYS A 213 -22.70 -4.36 15.63
CA LYS A 213 -22.94 -5.65 16.29
C LYS A 213 -23.95 -6.57 15.55
N ARG A 214 -24.64 -6.08 14.51
CA ARG A 214 -25.57 -6.85 13.67
C ARG A 214 -25.10 -7.00 12.22
N PHE A 215 -23.89 -6.57 11.87
CA PHE A 215 -23.42 -6.56 10.47
C PHE A 215 -23.22 -7.95 9.87
N THR A 216 -22.66 -8.91 10.62
CA THR A 216 -22.51 -10.30 10.11
C THR A 216 -23.85 -10.96 9.84
N LEU A 217 -24.83 -10.79 10.73
CA LEU A 217 -26.18 -11.37 10.58
C LEU A 217 -26.94 -10.77 9.39
N THR A 218 -26.73 -9.48 9.12
CA THR A 218 -27.34 -8.76 7.98
C THR A 218 -26.48 -8.80 6.71
N GLU A 219 -25.29 -9.41 6.76
CA GLU A 219 -24.24 -9.27 5.75
C GLU A 219 -23.96 -7.82 5.28
N ALA A 220 -24.23 -6.83 6.16
CA ALA A 220 -23.91 -5.41 5.96
C ALA A 220 -22.40 -5.15 5.87
N ALA A 221 -21.61 -6.07 6.42
CA ALA A 221 -20.20 -6.31 6.17
C ALA A 221 -19.90 -7.81 6.33
N ILE A 222 -18.78 -8.29 5.78
CA ILE A 222 -18.16 -9.57 6.12
C ILE A 222 -16.92 -9.30 6.95
N LEU A 223 -16.87 -9.87 8.16
CA LEU A 223 -15.75 -9.72 9.09
C LEU A 223 -14.88 -10.98 9.08
N HIS A 224 -13.56 -10.83 9.27
CA HIS A 224 -12.63 -11.96 9.24
C HIS A 224 -12.75 -12.86 10.48
N ASN A 225 -13.17 -12.30 11.61
CA ASN A 225 -13.45 -12.98 12.88
C ASN A 225 -14.89 -13.55 13.00
N GLU A 226 -15.55 -13.84 11.88
CA GLU A 226 -16.82 -14.57 11.88
C GLU A 226 -16.57 -16.06 12.11
N PRO A 227 -17.32 -16.73 13.02
CA PRO A 227 -17.13 -18.15 13.34
C PRO A 227 -17.08 -19.08 12.12
N ARG A 228 -17.83 -18.78 11.05
CA ARG A 228 -17.86 -19.56 9.80
C ARG A 228 -16.49 -19.71 9.13
N PHE A 229 -15.54 -18.81 9.39
CA PHE A 229 -14.18 -18.87 8.86
C PHE A 229 -13.18 -19.60 9.78
N HIS A 230 -13.63 -20.06 10.95
CA HIS A 230 -12.80 -20.66 12.00
C HIS A 230 -13.30 -22.06 12.43
N ASP A 231 -14.59 -22.36 12.25
CA ASP A 231 -15.20 -23.66 12.52
C ASP A 231 -15.16 -24.65 11.33
N SER A 232 -14.53 -24.26 10.21
CA SER A 232 -14.46 -24.98 8.92
C SER A 232 -15.75 -25.03 8.08
N SER A 233 -16.79 -24.26 8.44
CA SER A 233 -18.03 -24.16 7.64
C SER A 233 -17.84 -23.43 6.31
N ASP A 234 -16.97 -22.43 6.28
CA ASP A 234 -16.64 -21.59 5.12
C ASP A 234 -15.14 -21.26 5.10
N THR A 235 -14.64 -20.65 4.03
CA THR A 235 -13.22 -20.25 3.91
C THR A 235 -13.10 -18.75 3.69
N TYR A 236 -12.25 -18.08 4.49
CA TYR A 236 -11.94 -16.68 4.24
C TYR A 236 -11.07 -16.55 2.97
N HIS A 237 -11.73 -16.27 1.85
CA HIS A 237 -11.10 -16.28 0.54
C HIS A 237 -10.19 -15.07 0.30
N LYS A 238 -9.19 -15.25 -0.58
CA LYS A 238 -8.32 -14.16 -1.07
C LYS A 238 -9.17 -13.00 -1.60
N MET A 239 -8.81 -11.77 -1.26
CA MET A 239 -9.48 -10.53 -1.65
C MET A 239 -10.96 -10.40 -1.18
N LEU A 240 -11.47 -11.28 -0.31
CA LEU A 240 -12.87 -11.22 0.15
C LEU A 240 -13.19 -9.90 0.85
N TRP A 241 -12.25 -9.34 1.61
CA TRP A 241 -12.40 -8.07 2.31
C TRP A 241 -12.78 -6.90 1.38
N THR A 242 -12.19 -6.83 0.18
CA THR A 242 -12.48 -5.74 -0.79
C THR A 242 -13.93 -5.72 -1.25
N THR A 243 -14.66 -6.85 -1.13
CA THR A 243 -16.09 -6.90 -1.49
C THR A 243 -16.96 -6.08 -0.54
N ASN A 244 -16.48 -5.78 0.68
CA ASN A 244 -17.17 -4.93 1.64
C ASN A 244 -17.39 -3.50 1.13
N TYR A 245 -16.61 -3.00 0.15
CA TYR A 245 -16.87 -1.70 -0.50
C TYR A 245 -18.28 -1.65 -1.14
N ASN A 246 -18.84 -2.80 -1.51
CA ASN A 246 -20.16 -2.92 -2.15
C ASN A 246 -21.23 -3.48 -1.19
N ARG A 247 -21.02 -3.33 0.13
CA ARG A 247 -21.98 -3.74 1.18
C ARG A 247 -22.50 -2.53 1.95
N LEU A 248 -23.62 -2.73 2.65
CA LEU A 248 -24.41 -1.66 3.24
C LEU A 248 -23.59 -0.67 4.06
N ALA A 249 -22.71 -1.16 4.95
CA ALA A 249 -21.96 -0.29 5.85
C ALA A 249 -21.11 0.72 5.06
N SER A 250 -20.23 0.23 4.20
CA SER A 250 -19.33 1.07 3.38
C SER A 250 -20.10 1.94 2.39
N LEU A 251 -21.12 1.39 1.72
CA LEU A 251 -21.97 2.13 0.80
C LEU A 251 -22.67 3.30 1.48
N VAL A 252 -23.18 3.10 2.71
CA VAL A 252 -23.77 4.18 3.52
C VAL A 252 -22.68 5.18 3.91
N MET A 253 -21.59 4.75 4.54
CA MET A 253 -20.61 5.67 5.13
C MET A 253 -19.93 6.56 4.09
N PHE A 254 -19.46 6.03 2.96
CA PHE A 254 -18.86 6.85 1.90
C PHE A 254 -19.88 7.82 1.26
N SER A 255 -21.14 7.39 1.08
CA SER A 255 -22.19 8.26 0.53
C SER A 255 -22.53 9.41 1.48
N LEU A 256 -22.60 9.15 2.79
CA LEU A 256 -22.83 10.18 3.80
C LEU A 256 -21.63 11.12 3.94
N PHE A 257 -20.40 10.59 3.95
CA PHE A 257 -19.18 11.38 4.10
C PHE A 257 -18.95 12.35 2.93
N PHE A 258 -19.26 11.95 1.69
CA PHE A 258 -19.00 12.78 0.50
C PHE A 258 -20.21 13.51 -0.08
N ALA A 259 -21.45 13.03 0.17
CA ALA A 259 -22.67 13.59 -0.45
C ALA A 259 -23.92 13.50 0.47
N GLY A 260 -23.73 13.48 1.80
CA GLY A 260 -24.84 13.50 2.76
C GLY A 260 -25.74 14.74 2.65
N ARG A 261 -25.21 15.90 2.25
CA ARG A 261 -26.04 17.11 2.02
C ARG A 261 -26.91 16.99 0.76
N ASP A 262 -26.36 16.39 -0.30
CA ASP A 262 -27.02 16.27 -1.60
C ASP A 262 -28.15 15.22 -1.58
N TYR A 263 -27.87 14.05 -1.00
CA TYR A 263 -28.79 12.90 -1.02
C TYR A 263 -29.61 12.72 0.26
N PHE A 264 -29.13 13.27 1.39
CA PHE A 264 -29.69 13.02 2.72
C PHE A 264 -29.78 14.30 3.59
N PRO A 265 -30.30 15.43 3.06
CA PRO A 265 -30.27 16.74 3.75
C PRO A 265 -30.93 16.73 5.13
N ASN A 266 -31.92 15.84 5.35
CA ASN A 266 -32.68 15.70 6.60
C ASN A 266 -31.90 15.00 7.73
N LEU A 267 -30.76 14.36 7.44
CA LEU A 267 -29.92 13.67 8.42
C LEU A 267 -29.00 14.70 9.10
N VAL A 268 -29.55 15.35 10.12
CA VAL A 268 -28.89 16.41 10.89
C VAL A 268 -28.59 15.92 12.30
N ILE A 269 -27.37 16.18 12.76
CA ILE A 269 -26.79 15.78 14.04
C ILE A 269 -26.01 16.98 14.59
N ASN A 270 -26.24 17.35 15.85
CA ASN A 270 -25.62 18.53 16.47
C ASN A 270 -25.74 19.80 15.61
N ASP A 271 -26.95 20.02 15.08
CA ASP A 271 -27.37 21.15 14.22
C ASP A 271 -26.64 21.28 12.85
N VAL A 272 -25.84 20.29 12.45
CA VAL A 272 -25.18 20.20 11.13
C VAL A 272 -25.58 18.93 10.37
N ASN A 273 -25.41 18.91 9.04
CA ASN A 273 -25.67 17.68 8.27
C ASN A 273 -24.61 16.61 8.62
N ILE A 274 -24.99 15.33 8.54
CA ILE A 274 -24.09 14.19 8.81
C ILE A 274 -22.81 14.20 7.96
N GLN A 275 -22.84 14.74 6.74
CA GLN A 275 -21.64 14.98 5.93
C GLN A 275 -20.67 15.95 6.61
N ASP A 276 -21.18 17.12 6.99
CA ASP A 276 -20.38 18.18 7.62
C ASP A 276 -19.84 17.70 8.96
N TYR A 277 -20.66 16.96 9.73
CA TYR A 277 -20.26 16.35 10.99
C TYR A 277 -19.07 15.40 10.82
N LEU A 278 -19.19 14.40 9.95
CA LEU A 278 -18.13 13.40 9.74
C LEU A 278 -16.87 14.02 9.14
N GLN A 279 -16.99 14.92 8.15
CA GLN A 279 -15.83 15.61 7.58
C GLN A 279 -15.15 16.55 8.58
N GLN A 280 -15.91 17.30 9.38
CA GLN A 280 -15.34 18.23 10.37
C GLN A 280 -14.60 17.47 11.47
N HIS A 281 -15.14 16.37 11.98
CA HIS A 281 -14.45 15.56 12.99
C HIS A 281 -13.17 14.92 12.43
N TYR A 282 -13.23 14.30 11.25
CA TYR A 282 -12.06 13.78 10.54
C TYR A 282 -10.98 14.85 10.35
N LEU A 283 -11.34 16.03 9.82
CA LEU A 283 -10.39 17.12 9.60
C LEU A 283 -9.87 17.72 10.92
N ASN A 284 -10.67 17.74 11.99
CA ASN A 284 -10.22 18.18 13.32
C ASN A 284 -9.21 17.18 13.93
N ALA A 285 -9.44 15.87 13.81
CA ALA A 285 -8.49 14.85 14.23
C ALA A 285 -7.14 14.99 13.49
N VAL A 286 -7.19 15.16 12.15
CA VAL A 286 -6.00 15.49 11.33
C VAL A 286 -5.32 16.78 11.80
N LYS A 287 -6.10 17.84 12.04
CA LYS A 287 -5.59 19.13 12.51
C LYS A 287 -4.89 19.00 13.86
N HIS A 288 -5.41 18.17 14.74
CA HIS A 288 -4.90 17.99 16.10
C HIS A 288 -3.55 17.27 16.10
N ILE A 289 -3.45 16.10 15.46
CA ILE A 289 -2.15 15.39 15.33
C ILE A 289 -1.13 16.22 14.54
N TRP A 290 -1.55 16.88 13.45
CA TRP A 290 -0.64 17.70 12.63
C TRP A 290 -0.11 18.91 13.40
N LYS A 291 -0.94 19.56 14.21
CA LYS A 291 -0.53 20.64 15.10
C LYS A 291 0.44 20.15 16.18
N ALA A 292 0.23 18.97 16.74
CA ALA A 292 1.14 18.38 17.72
C ALA A 292 2.53 18.11 17.11
N VAL A 293 2.56 17.46 15.93
CA VAL A 293 3.78 17.21 15.15
C VAL A 293 4.49 18.52 14.80
N CYS A 294 3.80 19.52 14.25
CA CYS A 294 4.40 20.81 13.89
C CYS A 294 4.97 21.57 15.10
N ASN A 295 4.32 21.50 16.27
CA ASN A 295 4.78 22.19 17.47
C ASN A 295 5.99 21.51 18.13
N LYS A 296 6.08 20.18 18.08
CA LYS A 296 7.12 19.40 18.75
C LYS A 296 8.33 19.13 17.86
N LEU A 297 8.10 18.88 16.57
CA LEU A 297 9.09 18.46 15.59
C LEU A 297 9.30 19.52 14.49
N SER A 298 9.15 20.80 14.82
CA SER A 298 9.34 21.91 13.87
C SER A 298 10.70 21.86 13.18
N TYR A 299 11.76 21.45 13.90
CA TYR A 299 13.11 21.29 13.35
C TYR A 299 13.21 20.19 12.28
N LEU A 300 12.35 19.15 12.33
CA LEU A 300 12.25 18.12 11.27
C LEU A 300 11.44 18.60 10.06
N ILE A 301 10.61 19.64 10.21
CA ILE A 301 10.00 20.33 9.07
C ILE A 301 11.02 21.31 8.47
N ASP A 302 11.80 21.98 9.31
CA ASP A 302 12.81 22.97 8.90
C ASP A 302 14.08 22.38 8.29
N ASN A 303 14.46 21.13 8.58
CA ASN A 303 15.50 20.43 7.81
C ASN A 303 14.93 19.69 6.57
N GLY A 304 13.61 19.61 6.42
CA GLY A 304 12.93 18.92 5.32
C GLY A 304 12.70 17.42 5.50
N THR A 305 13.04 16.83 6.66
CA THR A 305 12.75 15.42 6.99
C THR A 305 11.24 15.13 6.91
N ILE A 306 10.39 15.93 7.55
CA ILE A 306 8.94 15.85 7.45
C ILE A 306 8.49 16.66 6.23
N LEU A 307 8.18 15.94 5.15
CA LEU A 307 7.77 16.53 3.88
C LEU A 307 6.37 17.14 3.94
N GLY A 308 5.42 16.53 4.67
CA GLY A 308 4.03 16.98 4.74
C GLY A 308 3.01 15.87 4.96
N PHE A 309 1.83 16.02 4.36
CA PHE A 309 0.66 15.17 4.63
C PHE A 309 -0.08 14.78 3.33
N GLU A 310 -0.42 13.49 3.18
CA GLU A 310 -1.30 12.95 2.15
C GLU A 310 -2.75 12.97 2.60
N SER A 311 -3.67 13.18 1.64
CA SER A 311 -5.10 13.40 1.89
C SER A 311 -5.83 12.27 2.62
N MET A 312 -6.48 11.36 1.88
CA MET A 312 -7.18 10.20 2.43
C MET A 312 -6.74 8.98 1.62
N ASN A 313 -6.45 7.86 2.28
CA ASN A 313 -6.15 6.62 1.57
C ASN A 313 -7.37 6.12 0.77
N GLU A 314 -7.16 5.81 -0.51
CA GLU A 314 -8.11 5.18 -1.45
C GLU A 314 -9.58 5.65 -1.32
N PRO A 315 -9.89 6.95 -1.50
CA PRO A 315 -11.23 7.47 -1.28
C PRO A 315 -12.24 6.81 -2.22
N ASN A 316 -13.41 6.44 -1.69
CA ASN A 316 -14.45 5.71 -2.43
C ASN A 316 -15.72 6.56 -2.59
N SER A 317 -16.41 6.43 -3.73
CA SER A 317 -17.62 7.21 -4.05
C SER A 317 -18.89 6.68 -3.38
N GLY A 318 -18.87 5.50 -2.75
CA GLY A 318 -20.05 4.86 -2.20
C GLY A 318 -21.11 4.62 -3.28
N LEU A 319 -22.30 5.20 -3.09
CA LEU A 319 -23.40 5.15 -4.06
C LEU A 319 -23.40 6.31 -5.05
N ILE A 320 -22.53 7.32 -4.93
CA ILE A 320 -22.51 8.49 -5.81
C ILE A 320 -22.23 8.04 -7.26
N GLY A 321 -23.16 8.32 -8.17
CA GLY A 321 -23.11 7.85 -9.56
C GLY A 321 -23.48 6.38 -9.79
N HIS A 322 -23.99 5.66 -8.78
CA HIS A 322 -24.35 4.25 -8.91
C HIS A 322 -25.46 4.05 -9.97
N PRO A 323 -25.26 3.19 -11.00
CA PRO A 323 -26.07 3.25 -12.20
C PRO A 323 -27.50 2.72 -12.05
N HIS A 324 -27.69 1.58 -11.38
CA HIS A 324 -29.02 1.02 -11.13
C HIS A 324 -29.00 0.20 -9.83
N LEU A 325 -29.81 0.56 -8.85
CA LEU A 325 -29.70 -0.01 -7.49
C LEU A 325 -29.95 -1.52 -7.40
N ASP A 326 -30.73 -2.11 -8.31
CA ASP A 326 -30.95 -3.56 -8.37
C ASP A 326 -30.10 -4.29 -9.42
N GLU A 327 -29.00 -3.69 -9.88
CA GLU A 327 -28.00 -4.36 -10.72
C GLU A 327 -26.61 -4.31 -10.09
N ILE A 328 -25.78 -5.31 -10.39
CA ILE A 328 -24.35 -5.31 -10.02
C ILE A 328 -23.57 -4.60 -11.14
N PRO A 329 -23.00 -3.39 -10.92
CA PRO A 329 -22.45 -2.57 -11.98
C PRO A 329 -21.35 -3.25 -12.81
N LYS A 330 -21.28 -2.96 -14.11
CA LYS A 330 -20.28 -3.55 -15.02
C LYS A 330 -18.84 -3.18 -14.66
N TYR A 331 -18.61 -2.05 -14.00
CA TYR A 331 -17.28 -1.65 -13.52
C TYR A 331 -16.85 -2.40 -12.25
N GLN A 332 -17.77 -3.02 -11.49
CA GLN A 332 -17.44 -3.80 -10.30
C GLN A 332 -16.81 -5.14 -10.71
N GLN A 333 -15.49 -5.14 -10.93
CA GLN A 333 -14.72 -6.34 -11.30
C GLN A 333 -14.32 -7.20 -10.08
N LEU A 334 -14.28 -6.61 -8.88
CA LEU A 334 -14.01 -7.32 -7.62
C LEU A 334 -15.30 -7.99 -7.11
N ARG A 335 -15.41 -9.32 -7.26
CA ARG A 335 -16.54 -10.13 -6.77
C ARG A 335 -16.05 -11.47 -6.22
N VAL A 336 -16.26 -11.72 -4.93
CA VAL A 336 -15.85 -12.93 -4.19
C VAL A 336 -16.94 -13.25 -3.15
N GLY A 337 -17.30 -14.53 -3.00
CA GLY A 337 -18.37 -14.92 -2.06
C GLY A 337 -19.72 -14.36 -2.48
N THR A 338 -20.61 -14.06 -1.52
CA THR A 338 -21.89 -13.37 -1.79
C THR A 338 -21.63 -11.98 -2.38
N THR A 339 -22.37 -11.61 -3.43
CA THR A 339 -22.24 -10.30 -4.09
C THR A 339 -23.64 -9.69 -4.27
N PRO A 340 -24.13 -8.92 -3.28
CA PRO A 340 -25.45 -8.30 -3.35
C PRO A 340 -25.51 -7.13 -4.34
N THR A 341 -26.69 -6.85 -4.89
CA THR A 341 -27.03 -5.54 -5.46
C THR A 341 -27.17 -4.49 -4.35
N ALA A 342 -27.03 -3.20 -4.65
CA ALA A 342 -27.23 -2.16 -3.65
C ALA A 342 -28.62 -2.27 -2.97
N PHE A 343 -29.68 -2.56 -3.75
CA PHE A 343 -31.02 -2.80 -3.22
C PHE A 343 -31.11 -4.06 -2.33
N GLN A 344 -30.42 -5.15 -2.67
CA GLN A 344 -30.31 -6.31 -1.78
C GLN A 344 -29.62 -5.95 -0.45
N THR A 345 -28.59 -5.09 -0.45
CA THR A 345 -27.98 -4.62 0.82
C THR A 345 -28.98 -3.82 1.68
N MET A 346 -29.86 -3.02 1.06
CA MET A 346 -30.89 -2.26 1.77
C MET A 346 -31.95 -3.17 2.39
N LYS A 347 -32.39 -4.20 1.65
CA LYS A 347 -33.34 -5.23 2.13
C LYS A 347 -32.77 -6.02 3.32
N LEU A 348 -31.56 -6.54 3.17
CA LEU A 348 -30.84 -7.24 4.24
C LEU A 348 -30.62 -6.35 5.47
N GLY A 349 -30.25 -5.08 5.26
CA GLY A 349 -30.10 -4.08 6.32
C GLY A 349 -31.38 -3.78 7.09
N MET A 350 -32.55 -3.99 6.49
CA MET A 350 -33.86 -3.89 7.15
C MET A 350 -34.39 -5.22 7.71
N GLY A 351 -33.61 -6.30 7.60
CA GLY A 351 -33.92 -7.61 8.18
C GLY A 351 -34.58 -8.61 7.24
N PHE A 352 -34.74 -8.28 5.95
CA PHE A 352 -35.38 -9.14 4.96
C PHE A 352 -34.40 -10.14 4.32
N THR A 353 -34.80 -11.41 4.27
CA THR A 353 -34.07 -12.49 3.60
C THR A 353 -33.87 -12.21 2.11
N CYS A 354 -32.67 -12.47 1.59
CA CYS A 354 -32.37 -12.34 0.16
C CYS A 354 -31.61 -13.57 -0.35
N GLU A 355 -31.97 -14.06 -1.54
CA GLU A 355 -31.08 -14.90 -2.33
C GLU A 355 -30.04 -14.01 -3.02
N LEU A 356 -28.76 -14.25 -2.75
CA LEU A 356 -27.63 -13.51 -3.31
C LEU A 356 -26.85 -14.38 -4.30
N ASP A 357 -26.35 -13.76 -5.37
CA ASP A 357 -25.42 -14.41 -6.28
C ASP A 357 -24.06 -14.62 -5.60
N THR A 358 -23.43 -15.79 -5.85
CA THR A 358 -22.08 -16.07 -5.36
C THR A 358 -21.06 -16.09 -6.49
N TYR A 359 -19.95 -15.39 -6.28
CA TYR A 359 -18.89 -15.16 -7.27
C TYR A 359 -17.53 -15.67 -6.82
N ARG A 360 -16.74 -16.12 -7.80
CA ARG A 360 -15.33 -16.46 -7.62
C ARG A 360 -14.50 -15.81 -8.73
N ILE A 361 -13.25 -15.50 -8.40
CA ILE A 361 -12.28 -14.96 -9.35
C ILE A 361 -11.81 -16.10 -10.27
N ALA A 362 -11.91 -15.88 -11.58
CA ALA A 362 -11.25 -16.69 -12.60
C ALA A 362 -10.31 -15.82 -13.43
N VAL A 363 -9.46 -16.44 -14.26
CA VAL A 363 -8.52 -15.71 -15.15
C VAL A 363 -9.26 -14.79 -16.14
N THR A 364 -10.52 -15.09 -16.46
CA THR A 364 -11.39 -14.26 -17.31
C THR A 364 -12.17 -13.19 -16.54
N GLY A 365 -11.81 -12.90 -15.29
CA GLY A 365 -12.58 -12.03 -14.39
C GLY A 365 -13.56 -12.80 -13.49
N PRO A 366 -14.47 -12.08 -12.80
CA PRO A 366 -15.40 -12.69 -11.85
C PRO A 366 -16.44 -13.58 -12.54
N GLN A 367 -16.65 -14.79 -12.02
CA GLN A 367 -17.64 -15.74 -12.51
C GLN A 367 -18.64 -16.10 -11.42
N LYS A 368 -19.94 -15.99 -11.72
CA LYS A 368 -21.01 -16.53 -10.89
C LYS A 368 -20.87 -18.06 -10.85
N TYR A 369 -20.94 -18.65 -9.65
CA TYR A 369 -20.85 -20.10 -9.48
C TYR A 369 -22.03 -20.71 -8.68
N GLY A 370 -22.91 -19.88 -8.12
CA GLY A 370 -24.13 -20.32 -7.45
C GLY A 370 -24.96 -19.15 -6.91
N THR A 371 -25.82 -19.48 -5.95
CA THR A 371 -26.56 -18.53 -5.10
C THR A 371 -26.45 -18.97 -3.64
N LYS A 372 -26.73 -18.06 -2.70
CA LYS A 372 -26.79 -18.33 -1.25
C LYS A 372 -27.91 -17.48 -0.65
N ILE A 373 -28.82 -18.10 0.12
CA ILE A 373 -29.85 -17.37 0.86
C ILE A 373 -29.21 -16.84 2.15
N ILE A 374 -29.33 -15.52 2.37
CA ILE A 374 -28.95 -14.84 3.62
C ILE A 374 -30.22 -14.40 4.32
N ASP A 375 -30.36 -14.79 5.59
CA ASP A 375 -31.55 -14.58 6.41
C ASP A 375 -31.16 -13.85 7.72
N PRO A 376 -31.42 -12.54 7.81
CA PRO A 376 -31.17 -11.77 9.03
C PRO A 376 -32.17 -12.04 10.16
N ARG A 377 -33.22 -12.83 9.92
CA ARG A 377 -34.30 -13.16 10.88
C ARG A 377 -34.95 -11.92 11.49
N GLY A 378 -35.24 -10.92 10.63
CA GLY A 378 -35.84 -9.64 11.02
C GLY A 378 -34.91 -8.67 11.77
N GLN A 379 -33.67 -9.05 12.08
CA GLN A 379 -32.69 -8.17 12.72
C GLN A 379 -32.18 -7.12 11.72
N ARG A 380 -32.05 -5.87 12.16
CA ARG A 380 -31.68 -4.73 11.31
C ARG A 380 -30.21 -4.33 11.49
N ALA A 381 -29.58 -3.84 10.42
CA ALA A 381 -28.27 -3.20 10.48
C ALA A 381 -28.35 -1.78 11.08
N TRP A 382 -29.55 -1.27 11.28
CA TRP A 382 -29.86 0.02 11.91
C TRP A 382 -30.13 -0.16 13.42
N MET A 383 -29.78 0.84 14.23
CA MET A 383 -30.13 0.90 15.67
C MET A 383 -31.64 1.07 15.88
N THR A 384 -32.20 0.51 16.96
CA THR A 384 -33.54 0.87 17.42
C THR A 384 -33.56 2.27 18.05
N PRO A 385 -34.74 2.91 18.21
CA PRO A 385 -34.86 4.15 18.98
C PRO A 385 -34.44 4.04 20.45
N GLU A 386 -34.43 2.82 21.00
CA GLU A 386 -33.94 2.52 22.35
C GLU A 386 -32.42 2.57 22.39
N GLU A 387 -31.75 1.78 21.53
CA GLU A 387 -30.29 1.75 21.41
C GLU A 387 -29.73 3.13 21.07
N ALA A 388 -30.39 3.84 20.14
CA ALA A 388 -30.00 5.18 19.74
C ALA A 388 -30.03 6.16 20.91
N ARG A 389 -30.99 6.08 21.85
CA ARG A 389 -31.02 6.97 23.03
C ARG A 389 -29.83 6.76 23.96
N GLU A 390 -29.34 5.54 24.08
CA GLU A 390 -28.16 5.21 24.91
C GLU A 390 -26.87 5.68 24.23
N ILE A 391 -26.74 5.39 22.94
CA ILE A 391 -25.60 5.78 22.09
C ILE A 391 -25.51 7.31 21.92
N ASP A 392 -26.65 7.97 21.69
CA ASP A 392 -26.73 9.42 21.54
C ASP A 392 -26.39 10.14 22.85
N LEU A 393 -26.77 9.58 24.00
CA LEU A 393 -26.36 10.09 25.32
C LEU A 393 -24.86 9.92 25.55
N HIS A 394 -24.29 8.77 25.15
CA HIS A 394 -22.88 8.43 25.37
C HIS A 394 -21.92 9.28 24.55
N TYR A 395 -22.18 9.46 23.24
CA TYR A 395 -21.33 10.26 22.35
C TYR A 395 -21.77 11.73 22.22
N GLY A 396 -22.86 12.15 22.89
CA GLY A 396 -23.36 13.53 22.83
C GLY A 396 -23.97 13.90 21.47
N PHE A 397 -24.72 12.98 20.87
CA PHE A 397 -25.44 13.21 19.62
C PHE A 397 -26.84 13.80 19.88
N ASN A 398 -27.16 14.91 19.24
CA ASN A 398 -28.50 15.50 19.21
C ASN A 398 -29.03 15.42 17.77
N ARG A 399 -29.85 14.41 17.48
CA ARG A 399 -30.42 14.19 16.15
C ARG A 399 -31.64 15.08 15.92
N ALA A 400 -31.72 15.70 14.75
CA ALA A 400 -32.89 16.48 14.36
C ALA A 400 -34.14 15.59 14.26
N LYS A 401 -35.31 16.15 14.62
CA LYS A 401 -36.61 15.46 14.57
C LYS A 401 -37.01 14.97 13.16
N SER A 402 -36.36 15.48 12.11
CA SER A 402 -36.49 15.03 10.73
C SER A 402 -35.84 13.67 10.47
N TRP A 403 -34.85 13.28 11.26
CA TRP A 403 -34.18 11.99 11.18
C TRP A 403 -34.95 10.97 12.01
N LYS A 404 -35.65 10.06 11.34
CA LYS A 404 -36.32 8.94 12.02
C LYS A 404 -35.31 7.83 12.29
N ILE A 405 -34.79 7.78 13.50
CA ILE A 405 -33.86 6.72 13.89
C ILE A 405 -34.59 5.36 13.95
N GLY A 406 -33.91 4.27 13.55
CA GLY A 406 -34.51 2.93 13.39
C GLY A 406 -35.26 2.65 12.08
N GLU A 407 -35.45 3.67 11.24
CA GLU A 407 -35.81 3.52 9.82
C GLU A 407 -34.55 3.63 8.95
N CYS A 408 -34.46 2.79 7.91
CA CYS A 408 -33.42 2.87 6.89
C CYS A 408 -33.43 4.23 6.19
N ILE A 409 -32.28 4.89 6.09
CA ILE A 409 -32.17 6.24 5.48
C ILE A 409 -32.67 6.29 4.03
N PHE A 410 -32.55 5.19 3.28
CA PHE A 410 -33.04 5.09 1.91
C PHE A 410 -34.56 5.01 1.82
N ILE A 411 -35.25 4.47 2.85
CA ILE A 411 -36.72 4.51 2.95
C ILE A 411 -37.19 5.93 3.25
N GLN A 412 -36.46 6.66 4.12
CA GLN A 412 -36.77 8.06 4.46
C GLN A 412 -36.62 9.03 3.27
N GLN A 413 -35.90 8.64 2.22
CA GLN A 413 -35.79 9.37 0.94
C GLN A 413 -36.70 8.79 -0.17
N GLU A 414 -37.63 7.91 0.18
CA GLU A 414 -38.56 7.24 -0.75
C GLU A 414 -37.86 6.50 -1.92
N ILE A 415 -36.62 6.05 -1.72
CA ILE A 415 -35.86 5.31 -2.75
C ILE A 415 -36.46 3.92 -2.96
N TRP A 416 -36.94 3.31 -1.88
CA TRP A 416 -37.66 2.04 -1.87
C TRP A 416 -38.63 1.98 -0.69
N LYS A 417 -39.56 1.03 -0.71
CA LYS A 417 -40.52 0.77 0.38
C LYS A 417 -40.58 -0.72 0.74
N CYS A 418 -40.96 -1.00 1.98
CA CYS A 418 -41.14 -2.35 2.52
C CYS A 418 -42.34 -2.40 3.48
N PRO A 419 -42.89 -3.58 3.80
CA PRO A 419 -43.86 -3.72 4.87
C PRO A 419 -43.22 -3.53 6.25
N GLU A 420 -44.04 -3.23 7.27
CA GLU A 420 -43.60 -3.31 8.67
C GLU A 420 -43.37 -4.77 9.09
N LEU A 421 -42.35 -4.99 9.93
CA LEU A 421 -42.00 -6.31 10.46
C LEU A 421 -42.79 -6.58 11.74
N VAL A 422 -44.06 -6.98 11.59
CA VAL A 422 -44.99 -7.18 12.72
C VAL A 422 -44.96 -8.61 13.27
N ASN A 423 -44.65 -9.62 12.45
CA ASN A 423 -44.40 -11.00 12.88
C ASN A 423 -42.98 -11.41 12.48
N THR A 424 -42.17 -11.81 13.46
CA THR A 424 -40.80 -12.32 13.23
C THR A 424 -40.71 -13.85 13.26
N ASP A 425 -41.78 -14.54 13.67
CA ASP A 425 -41.86 -16.00 13.67
C ASP A 425 -42.34 -16.47 12.29
N MET A 426 -41.42 -16.45 11.33
CA MET A 426 -41.61 -16.82 9.93
C MET A 426 -40.46 -17.71 9.46
N THR A 427 -40.74 -18.68 8.58
CA THR A 427 -39.70 -19.51 7.97
C THR A 427 -38.87 -18.72 6.97
N GLN A 428 -37.66 -19.21 6.66
CA GLN A 428 -36.78 -18.59 5.66
C GLN A 428 -37.46 -18.42 4.29
N GLU A 429 -38.28 -19.40 3.88
CA GLU A 429 -39.06 -19.32 2.63
C GLU A 429 -40.13 -18.22 2.69
N GLN A 430 -40.85 -18.09 3.81
CA GLN A 430 -41.84 -17.03 4.00
C GLN A 430 -41.19 -15.64 4.04
N TRP A 431 -40.02 -15.53 4.66
CA TRP A 431 -39.22 -14.29 4.64
C TRP A 431 -38.78 -13.91 3.22
N LEU A 432 -38.36 -14.89 2.42
CA LEU A 432 -37.96 -14.68 1.03
C LEU A 432 -39.15 -14.29 0.13
N ASP A 433 -40.33 -14.87 0.36
CA ASP A 433 -41.59 -14.48 -0.32
C ASP A 433 -42.00 -13.04 0.02
N VAL A 434 -41.92 -12.62 1.29
CA VAL A 434 -42.17 -11.22 1.67
C VAL A 434 -41.13 -10.27 1.04
N SER A 435 -39.84 -10.63 1.10
CA SER A 435 -38.75 -9.84 0.52
C SER A 435 -38.85 -9.64 -0.99
N SER A 436 -39.40 -10.62 -1.71
CA SER A 436 -39.57 -10.58 -3.17
C SER A 436 -40.93 -10.00 -3.61
N SER A 437 -42.00 -10.18 -2.83
CA SER A 437 -43.36 -9.75 -3.20
C SER A 437 -43.83 -8.44 -2.55
N LYS A 438 -43.15 -7.94 -1.50
CA LYS A 438 -43.57 -6.73 -0.74
C LYS A 438 -42.52 -5.62 -0.66
N CYS A 439 -41.25 -5.89 -0.96
CA CYS A 439 -40.22 -4.86 -1.04
C CYS A 439 -40.11 -4.33 -2.47
N GLU A 440 -40.29 -3.03 -2.66
CA GLU A 440 -40.38 -2.40 -3.99
C GLU A 440 -39.37 -1.26 -4.11
N LEU A 441 -38.49 -1.33 -5.11
CA LEU A 441 -37.57 -0.26 -5.48
C LEU A 441 -38.30 0.80 -6.29
N LEU A 442 -38.32 2.04 -5.79
CA LEU A 442 -39.10 3.15 -6.37
C LEU A 442 -38.23 4.04 -7.26
N GLN A 443 -36.98 4.28 -6.85
CA GLN A 443 -36.05 5.19 -7.53
C GLN A 443 -34.75 4.46 -7.91
N PRO A 444 -34.78 3.56 -8.91
CA PRO A 444 -33.62 2.73 -9.27
C PRO A 444 -32.35 3.51 -9.68
N TYR A 445 -32.52 4.73 -10.20
CA TYR A 445 -31.46 5.60 -10.71
C TYR A 445 -31.12 6.78 -9.78
N PHE A 446 -31.56 6.75 -8.50
CA PHE A 446 -31.52 7.90 -7.58
C PHE A 446 -30.17 8.64 -7.51
N PHE A 447 -29.06 7.90 -7.51
CA PHE A 447 -27.72 8.47 -7.39
C PHE A 447 -27.06 8.86 -8.73
N GLN A 448 -27.76 8.74 -9.86
CA GLN A 448 -27.30 9.26 -11.16
C GLN A 448 -27.63 10.74 -11.38
N THR A 449 -28.39 11.34 -10.47
CA THR A 449 -28.75 12.77 -10.43
C THR A 449 -28.50 13.30 -9.02
N ILE A 450 -28.56 14.62 -8.82
CA ILE A 450 -28.67 15.22 -7.49
C ILE A 450 -30.09 15.77 -7.34
N PRO A 451 -30.83 15.44 -6.26
CA PRO A 451 -32.16 15.98 -6.01
C PRO A 451 -32.19 17.52 -6.08
N ASN A 452 -33.17 18.06 -6.79
CA ASN A 452 -33.40 19.52 -6.95
C ASN A 452 -32.29 20.30 -7.69
N GLN A 453 -31.32 19.64 -8.33
CA GLN A 453 -30.31 20.28 -9.18
C GLN A 453 -30.56 20.04 -10.68
N PRO A 454 -29.96 20.83 -11.60
CA PRO A 454 -30.02 20.58 -13.04
C PRO A 454 -29.51 19.18 -13.42
N GLN A 455 -30.07 18.59 -14.48
CA GLN A 455 -29.65 17.27 -14.97
C GLN A 455 -28.25 17.32 -15.58
N GLN A 456 -27.24 17.03 -14.76
CA GLN A 456 -25.91 16.60 -15.18
C GLN A 456 -25.74 15.11 -14.83
N PRO A 457 -25.07 14.30 -15.67
CA PRO A 457 -24.78 12.91 -15.32
C PRO A 457 -23.85 12.86 -14.11
N ILE A 458 -24.27 12.14 -13.06
CA ILE A 458 -23.42 11.82 -11.92
C ILE A 458 -22.72 10.49 -12.19
N ASP A 459 -21.39 10.50 -12.22
CA ASP A 459 -20.51 9.35 -12.39
C ASP A 459 -19.24 9.50 -11.52
N ILE A 460 -18.26 8.62 -11.71
CA ILE A 460 -16.98 8.69 -10.99
C ILE A 460 -16.18 9.97 -11.32
N ASN A 461 -16.30 10.52 -12.53
CA ASN A 461 -15.65 11.77 -12.90
C ASN A 461 -16.31 12.95 -12.17
N TYR A 462 -17.64 12.95 -12.05
CA TYR A 462 -18.35 13.92 -11.23
C TYR A 462 -17.88 13.88 -9.78
N PHE A 463 -17.87 12.68 -9.17
CA PHE A 463 -17.42 12.50 -7.78
C PHE A 463 -15.99 13.04 -7.56
N ILE A 464 -15.06 12.70 -8.45
CA ILE A 464 -13.66 13.12 -8.36
C ILE A 464 -13.54 14.64 -8.47
N ASN A 465 -14.22 15.27 -9.44
CA ASN A 465 -14.07 16.70 -9.70
C ASN A 465 -14.88 17.61 -8.75
N ASN A 466 -15.88 17.07 -8.05
CA ASN A 466 -16.76 17.83 -7.16
C ASN A 466 -16.57 17.39 -5.70
N ASN A 467 -17.17 16.27 -5.29
CA ASN A 467 -17.22 15.85 -3.88
C ASN A 467 -15.82 15.59 -3.28
N PHE A 468 -14.93 14.90 -4.00
CA PHE A 468 -13.56 14.68 -3.56
C PHE A 468 -12.75 15.99 -3.54
N MET A 469 -12.85 16.83 -4.58
CA MET A 469 -12.13 18.10 -4.62
C MET A 469 -12.66 19.16 -3.63
N GLU A 470 -13.90 19.08 -3.18
CA GLU A 470 -14.38 19.87 -2.03
C GLU A 470 -13.65 19.45 -0.75
N HIS A 471 -13.65 18.14 -0.46
CA HIS A 471 -12.95 17.59 0.70
C HIS A 471 -11.44 17.90 0.66
N TYR A 472 -10.79 17.75 -0.50
CA TYR A 472 -9.37 18.07 -0.67
C TYR A 472 -9.06 19.56 -0.46
N ARG A 473 -9.94 20.48 -0.87
CA ARG A 473 -9.77 21.92 -0.58
C ARG A 473 -9.83 22.20 0.93
N ASN A 474 -10.76 21.57 1.64
CA ASN A 474 -10.88 21.69 3.09
C ASN A 474 -9.63 21.09 3.79
N PHE A 475 -9.16 19.92 3.38
CA PHE A 475 -7.91 19.31 3.84
C PHE A 475 -6.68 20.20 3.59
N LYS A 476 -6.52 20.72 2.37
CA LYS A 476 -5.46 21.68 1.99
C LYS A 476 -5.46 22.89 2.93
N GLN A 477 -6.63 23.47 3.20
CA GLN A 477 -6.76 24.57 4.15
C GLN A 477 -6.34 24.14 5.57
N THR A 478 -6.88 23.03 6.08
CA THR A 478 -6.59 22.52 7.44
C THR A 478 -5.09 22.34 7.72
N ILE A 479 -4.35 21.77 6.77
CA ILE A 479 -2.89 21.56 6.90
C ILE A 479 -2.13 22.89 6.77
N ARG A 480 -2.49 23.74 5.80
CA ARG A 480 -1.79 25.02 5.50
C ARG A 480 -2.01 26.11 6.54
N GLU A 481 -3.13 26.08 7.28
CA GLU A 481 -3.35 26.94 8.45
C GLU A 481 -2.32 26.74 9.57
N ILE A 482 -1.71 25.55 9.64
CA ILE A 482 -0.67 25.20 10.62
C ILE A 482 0.72 25.34 10.01
N SER A 483 0.94 24.76 8.83
CA SER A 483 2.24 24.74 8.16
C SER A 483 2.09 25.13 6.68
N PRO A 484 2.36 26.40 6.32
CA PRO A 484 2.07 26.90 4.97
C PRO A 484 3.07 26.43 3.90
N THR A 485 4.18 25.77 4.26
CA THR A 485 5.33 25.50 3.35
C THR A 485 5.62 24.02 3.05
N VAL A 486 5.00 23.06 3.75
CA VAL A 486 5.13 21.60 3.50
C VAL A 486 4.57 21.17 2.14
N PHE A 487 4.66 19.90 1.79
CA PHE A 487 3.91 19.32 0.67
C PHE A 487 2.51 18.86 1.07
N LEU A 488 1.61 18.88 0.10
CA LEU A 488 0.32 18.20 0.15
C LEU A 488 0.30 17.13 -0.93
N PHE A 489 0.07 15.89 -0.52
CA PHE A 489 0.02 14.76 -1.43
C PHE A 489 -1.45 14.46 -1.75
N ILE A 490 -1.85 14.59 -3.03
CA ILE A 490 -3.24 14.40 -3.48
C ILE A 490 -3.44 12.97 -3.99
N GLN A 491 -4.25 12.21 -3.27
CA GLN A 491 -4.60 10.82 -3.58
C GLN A 491 -6.07 10.74 -4.00
N PRO A 492 -6.39 10.77 -5.31
CA PRO A 492 -7.73 10.49 -5.80
C PRO A 492 -8.03 8.98 -5.75
N PRO A 493 -9.27 8.54 -6.05
CA PRO A 493 -9.65 7.13 -6.02
C PRO A 493 -8.75 6.23 -6.86
N THR A 494 -8.40 5.07 -6.32
CA THR A 494 -7.41 4.15 -6.92
C THR A 494 -7.76 3.72 -8.34
N LEU A 495 -6.74 3.73 -9.19
CA LEU A 495 -6.83 3.45 -10.63
C LEU A 495 -7.86 4.30 -11.40
N GLN A 496 -8.32 5.44 -10.89
CA GLN A 496 -9.12 6.41 -11.65
C GLN A 496 -8.27 7.47 -12.35
N ILE A 497 -8.91 8.31 -13.16
CA ILE A 497 -8.28 9.51 -13.73
C ILE A 497 -8.23 10.60 -12.63
N PRO A 498 -7.10 11.32 -12.45
CA PRO A 498 -7.03 12.42 -11.49
C PRO A 498 -8.00 13.57 -11.83
N PRO A 499 -8.36 14.43 -10.85
CA PRO A 499 -9.26 15.56 -11.09
C PRO A 499 -8.68 16.55 -12.12
N ASP A 500 -9.55 17.13 -12.93
CA ASP A 500 -9.25 18.10 -13.99
C ASP A 500 -9.24 19.52 -13.41
N VAL A 501 -8.15 19.83 -12.71
CA VAL A 501 -7.96 21.06 -11.90
C VAL A 501 -6.61 21.73 -12.18
N LYS A 502 -6.02 21.48 -13.36
CA LYS A 502 -4.71 21.95 -13.79
C LYS A 502 -4.48 23.46 -13.69
N ASP A 503 -5.52 24.24 -13.95
CA ASP A 503 -5.50 25.70 -13.92
C ASP A 503 -6.18 26.28 -12.66
N ASP A 504 -6.54 25.44 -11.68
CA ASP A 504 -7.12 25.83 -10.38
C ASP A 504 -6.00 26.01 -9.34
N PRO A 505 -5.96 27.13 -8.57
CA PRO A 505 -4.95 27.37 -7.51
C PRO A 505 -5.00 26.38 -6.34
N VAL A 506 -5.94 25.43 -6.32
CA VAL A 506 -5.88 24.24 -5.46
C VAL A 506 -4.63 23.39 -5.73
N ILE A 507 -4.06 23.44 -6.94
CA ILE A 507 -2.77 22.83 -7.27
C ILE A 507 -1.66 23.90 -7.28
N ASP A 508 -0.54 23.63 -6.62
CA ASP A 508 0.61 24.54 -6.49
C ASP A 508 1.97 23.79 -6.53
N SER A 509 3.08 24.52 -6.45
CA SER A 509 4.45 23.97 -6.44
C SER A 509 4.82 23.17 -5.19
N LYS A 510 3.88 23.02 -4.24
CA LYS A 510 3.98 22.18 -3.06
C LYS A 510 2.84 21.15 -3.03
N THR A 511 2.33 20.78 -4.20
CA THR A 511 1.36 19.70 -4.41
C THR A 511 2.03 18.53 -5.14
N ILE A 512 1.83 17.30 -4.68
CA ILE A 512 2.38 16.08 -5.30
C ILE A 512 1.21 15.14 -5.63
N TYR A 513 1.16 14.62 -6.85
CA TYR A 513 0.16 13.63 -7.25
C TYR A 513 0.56 12.23 -6.77
N CYS A 514 -0.38 11.58 -6.08
CA CYS A 514 -0.19 10.29 -5.44
C CYS A 514 -1.17 9.22 -5.97
N PRO A 515 -0.84 8.59 -7.12
CA PRO A 515 -1.55 7.43 -7.61
C PRO A 515 -1.17 6.16 -6.85
N HIS A 516 -2.13 5.23 -6.78
CA HIS A 516 -1.91 3.84 -6.40
C HIS A 516 -1.97 2.92 -7.62
N TYR A 517 -1.16 1.85 -7.65
CA TYR A 517 -1.24 0.80 -8.67
C TYR A 517 -0.96 -0.60 -8.12
N TYR A 518 -1.81 -1.55 -8.49
CA TYR A 518 -1.56 -2.97 -8.35
C TYR A 518 -1.81 -3.71 -9.67
N ASP A 519 -0.99 -4.73 -9.94
CA ASP A 519 -1.17 -5.60 -11.10
C ASP A 519 -2.39 -6.51 -10.92
N GLY A 520 -3.45 -6.26 -11.68
CA GLY A 520 -4.78 -6.83 -11.43
C GLY A 520 -4.81 -8.36 -11.43
N LEU A 521 -4.12 -9.02 -12.36
CA LEU A 521 -4.10 -10.49 -12.39
C LEU A 521 -3.27 -11.08 -11.25
N SER A 522 -2.11 -10.48 -10.94
CA SER A 522 -1.20 -10.99 -9.91
C SER A 522 -1.77 -10.80 -8.51
N LEU A 523 -2.41 -9.66 -8.24
CA LEU A 523 -3.15 -9.37 -7.01
C LEU A 523 -4.29 -10.38 -6.82
N MET A 524 -5.19 -10.47 -7.82
CA MET A 524 -6.45 -11.21 -7.70
C MET A 524 -6.27 -12.73 -7.61
N CYS A 525 -5.28 -13.29 -8.31
CA CYS A 525 -4.96 -14.72 -8.19
C CYS A 525 -4.01 -15.03 -7.01
N LYS A 526 -3.31 -14.01 -6.49
CA LYS A 526 -2.09 -14.14 -5.68
C LYS A 526 -1.12 -15.15 -6.31
N SER A 527 -0.65 -14.84 -7.52
CA SER A 527 0.30 -15.66 -8.29
C SER A 527 0.95 -14.86 -9.42
N TRP A 528 2.25 -15.06 -9.68
CA TRP A 528 2.95 -14.40 -10.78
C TRP A 528 3.05 -15.30 -12.01
N ASN A 529 2.74 -14.76 -13.20
CA ASN A 529 2.77 -15.51 -14.45
C ASN A 529 3.63 -14.83 -15.53
N VAL A 530 4.83 -15.37 -15.75
CA VAL A 530 5.78 -14.90 -16.79
C VAL A 530 5.32 -15.12 -18.24
N LYS A 531 4.26 -15.89 -18.49
CA LYS A 531 3.79 -16.23 -19.84
C LYS A 531 2.71 -15.29 -20.34
N TYR A 532 1.82 -14.82 -19.46
CA TYR A 532 0.78 -13.88 -19.82
C TYR A 532 0.33 -13.04 -18.61
N ASN A 533 -0.10 -11.82 -18.87
CA ASN A 533 -0.72 -10.90 -17.92
C ASN A 533 -1.76 -10.02 -18.64
N VAL A 534 -2.23 -8.93 -18.03
CA VAL A 534 -3.23 -8.00 -18.59
C VAL A 534 -2.81 -6.53 -18.49
N ASP A 535 -3.28 -5.70 -19.42
CA ASP A 535 -3.26 -4.24 -19.31
C ASP A 535 -4.34 -3.79 -18.30
N THR A 536 -3.98 -3.78 -17.01
CA THR A 536 -4.89 -3.50 -15.89
C THR A 536 -5.51 -2.11 -16.03
N LEU A 537 -4.69 -1.08 -16.24
CA LEU A 537 -5.12 0.30 -16.44
C LEU A 537 -5.97 0.43 -17.71
N GLY A 538 -5.57 -0.18 -18.82
CA GLY A 538 -6.37 -0.16 -20.05
C GLY A 538 -7.75 -0.79 -19.88
N ILE A 539 -7.87 -1.87 -19.11
CA ILE A 539 -9.17 -2.47 -18.76
C ILE A 539 -9.99 -1.51 -17.87
N MET A 540 -9.38 -0.89 -16.85
CA MET A 540 -10.06 0.10 -15.99
C MET A 540 -10.48 1.37 -16.75
N ARG A 541 -9.72 1.80 -17.76
CA ARG A 541 -10.04 2.91 -18.67
C ARG A 541 -11.05 2.54 -19.76
N GLY A 542 -11.60 1.32 -19.75
CA GLY A 542 -12.58 0.88 -20.76
C GLY A 542 -12.03 0.77 -22.19
N ARG A 543 -10.70 0.66 -22.36
CA ARG A 543 -9.99 0.62 -23.66
C ARG A 543 -10.43 -0.55 -24.56
N TYR A 544 -10.99 -1.60 -23.96
CA TYR A 544 -11.29 -2.86 -24.61
C TYR A 544 -12.79 -3.17 -24.59
N PHE A 545 -13.37 -3.49 -25.75
CA PHE A 545 -14.76 -3.98 -25.85
C PHE A 545 -15.00 -5.27 -25.06
N ASN A 546 -13.95 -6.08 -24.85
CA ASN A 546 -13.95 -7.22 -23.96
C ASN A 546 -12.58 -7.28 -23.24
N PRO A 547 -12.51 -7.43 -21.90
CA PRO A 547 -11.25 -7.48 -21.15
C PRO A 547 -10.21 -8.50 -21.66
N ILE A 548 -10.64 -9.58 -22.33
CA ILE A 548 -9.72 -10.57 -22.91
C ILE A 548 -8.79 -9.99 -23.99
N LEU A 549 -9.17 -8.86 -24.61
CA LEU A 549 -8.34 -8.14 -25.58
C LEU A 549 -7.20 -7.37 -24.93
N GLY A 550 -7.23 -7.19 -23.60
CA GLY A 550 -6.14 -6.63 -22.80
C GLY A 550 -5.07 -7.65 -22.40
N VAL A 551 -5.16 -8.92 -22.83
CA VAL A 551 -4.16 -9.95 -22.51
C VAL A 551 -2.83 -9.69 -23.24
N VAL A 552 -1.75 -9.67 -22.47
CA VAL A 552 -0.37 -9.45 -22.92
C VAL A 552 0.43 -10.75 -22.76
N ILE A 553 1.17 -11.16 -23.80
CA ILE A 553 1.85 -12.47 -23.83
C ILE A 553 3.37 -12.30 -23.85
N GLY A 554 4.05 -12.98 -22.92
CA GLY A 554 5.50 -13.08 -22.78
C GLY A 554 6.11 -12.05 -21.82
N GLU A 555 7.03 -12.49 -20.97
CA GLU A 555 7.68 -11.72 -19.89
C GLU A 555 8.10 -10.30 -20.28
N ARG A 556 8.78 -10.13 -21.43
CA ARG A 556 9.19 -8.80 -21.94
C ARG A 556 8.01 -7.92 -22.32
N ALA A 557 6.96 -8.47 -22.91
CA ALA A 557 5.75 -7.70 -23.24
C ALA A 557 5.00 -7.30 -21.96
N ILE A 558 4.95 -8.18 -20.95
CA ILE A 558 4.35 -7.91 -19.64
C ILE A 558 5.05 -6.73 -18.95
N ARG A 559 6.40 -6.75 -18.84
CA ARG A 559 7.19 -5.62 -18.30
C ARG A 559 6.95 -4.33 -19.07
N ASN A 560 6.99 -4.40 -20.40
CA ASN A 560 6.71 -3.24 -21.25
C ASN A 560 5.27 -2.72 -21.08
N CYS A 561 4.30 -3.57 -20.78
CA CYS A 561 2.92 -3.18 -20.49
C CYS A 561 2.82 -2.42 -19.16
N ILE A 562 3.40 -2.94 -18.08
CA ILE A 562 3.42 -2.27 -16.77
C ILE A 562 4.13 -0.90 -16.89
N ARG A 563 5.28 -0.83 -17.57
CA ARG A 563 5.99 0.43 -17.83
C ARG A 563 5.14 1.44 -18.61
N LYS A 564 4.35 0.98 -19.60
CA LYS A 564 3.42 1.86 -20.35
C LYS A 564 2.32 2.42 -19.45
N GLN A 565 1.75 1.60 -18.58
CA GLN A 565 0.71 2.04 -17.63
C GLN A 565 1.24 3.13 -16.67
N PHE A 566 2.50 3.03 -16.21
CA PHE A 566 3.08 4.05 -15.31
C PHE A 566 3.41 5.35 -16.05
N ILE A 567 3.89 5.26 -17.30
CA ILE A 567 4.07 6.42 -18.17
C ILE A 567 2.72 7.10 -18.44
N GLU A 568 1.65 6.32 -18.67
CA GLU A 568 0.30 6.84 -18.87
C GLU A 568 -0.24 7.57 -17.64
N ILE A 569 -0.10 7.00 -16.43
CA ILE A 569 -0.46 7.66 -15.16
C ILE A 569 0.28 9.00 -14.99
N LYS A 570 1.58 9.06 -15.32
CA LYS A 570 2.37 10.32 -15.29
C LYS A 570 1.88 11.34 -16.34
N GLN A 571 1.47 10.88 -17.53
CA GLN A 571 0.90 11.72 -18.57
C GLN A 571 -0.52 12.22 -18.22
N GLU A 572 -1.33 11.44 -17.51
CA GLU A 572 -2.63 11.85 -16.98
C GLU A 572 -2.47 12.98 -15.95
N CYS A 573 -1.49 12.88 -15.04
CA CYS A 573 -1.12 13.99 -14.16
C CYS A 573 -0.82 15.28 -14.94
N HIS A 574 0.09 15.23 -15.91
CA HIS A 574 0.47 16.39 -16.73
C HIS A 574 -0.70 17.01 -17.53
N ARG A 575 -1.73 16.20 -17.83
CA ARG A 575 -2.94 16.62 -18.52
C ARG A 575 -3.92 17.33 -17.58
N TYR A 576 -4.23 16.71 -16.44
CA TYR A 576 -5.36 17.09 -15.58
C TYR A 576 -4.97 17.88 -14.31
N LEU A 577 -3.73 17.72 -13.82
CA LEU A 577 -3.18 18.46 -12.67
C LEU A 577 -2.06 19.44 -13.06
N GLY A 578 -1.49 19.28 -14.26
CA GLY A 578 -0.34 20.07 -14.71
C GLY A 578 1.00 19.43 -14.39
N LYS A 579 2.10 20.15 -14.61
CA LYS A 579 3.47 19.64 -14.41
C LYS A 579 3.87 19.66 -12.93
N ILE A 580 3.14 18.93 -12.10
CA ILE A 580 3.48 18.68 -10.69
C ILE A 580 4.17 17.32 -10.53
N PRO A 581 4.93 17.10 -9.43
CA PRO A 581 5.56 15.81 -9.20
C PRO A 581 4.58 14.67 -9.03
N VAL A 582 5.02 13.48 -9.41
CA VAL A 582 4.28 12.22 -9.27
C VAL A 582 5.06 11.27 -8.37
N LEU A 583 4.44 10.82 -7.29
CA LEU A 583 4.96 9.82 -6.37
C LEU A 583 3.92 8.71 -6.26
N MET A 584 4.21 7.51 -6.77
CA MET A 584 3.33 6.34 -6.61
C MET A 584 3.33 5.93 -5.13
N SER A 585 2.41 6.47 -4.34
CA SER A 585 2.42 6.34 -2.87
C SER A 585 2.17 4.91 -2.41
N GLU A 586 1.59 4.08 -3.27
CA GLU A 586 1.43 2.66 -3.01
C GLU A 586 1.48 1.81 -4.28
N THR A 587 2.38 0.82 -4.26
CA THR A 587 2.40 -0.29 -5.21
C THR A 587 3.14 -1.48 -4.61
N GLY A 588 2.83 -2.70 -5.03
CA GLY A 588 3.47 -3.89 -4.47
C GLY A 588 3.07 -5.19 -5.15
N MET A 589 3.54 -6.30 -4.57
CA MET A 589 3.22 -7.66 -4.99
C MET A 589 3.03 -8.55 -3.76
N PRO A 590 1.99 -9.41 -3.71
CA PRO A 590 1.76 -10.26 -2.55
C PRO A 590 2.90 -11.27 -2.34
N PHE A 591 3.28 -11.50 -1.10
CA PHE A 591 4.28 -12.50 -0.71
C PHE A 591 3.66 -13.89 -0.52
N ASP A 592 2.35 -14.00 -0.23
CA ASP A 592 1.65 -15.28 -0.04
C ASP A 592 1.28 -16.00 -1.36
N MET A 593 1.94 -15.60 -2.46
CA MET A 593 1.78 -16.16 -3.79
C MET A 593 1.90 -17.69 -3.86
N ASP A 594 1.26 -18.25 -4.88
CA ASP A 594 1.32 -19.68 -5.22
C ASP A 594 0.87 -20.59 -4.06
N ASN A 595 -0.03 -20.07 -3.22
CA ASN A 595 -0.52 -20.67 -1.97
C ASN A 595 0.61 -20.85 -0.95
N LYS A 596 1.29 -19.74 -0.60
CA LYS A 596 2.35 -19.69 0.43
C LYS A 596 3.52 -20.65 0.12
N ARG A 597 3.84 -20.84 -1.17
CA ARG A 597 4.90 -21.78 -1.60
C ARG A 597 6.30 -21.35 -1.14
N ALA A 598 6.57 -20.05 -1.12
CA ALA A 598 7.86 -19.51 -0.69
C ALA A 598 8.18 -19.89 0.76
N TYR A 599 7.21 -19.73 1.67
CA TYR A 599 7.33 -19.97 3.11
C TYR A 599 7.76 -21.42 3.45
N LYS A 600 7.31 -22.40 2.65
CA LYS A 600 7.69 -23.81 2.80
C LYS A 600 9.03 -24.19 2.16
N SER A 601 9.61 -23.32 1.33
CA SER A 601 10.76 -23.65 0.48
C SER A 601 11.94 -22.69 0.62
N GLY A 602 11.79 -21.61 1.38
CA GLY A 602 12.71 -20.47 1.46
C GLY A 602 12.89 -19.71 0.14
N LYS A 603 12.16 -20.04 -0.93
CA LYS A 603 12.45 -19.61 -2.30
C LYS A 603 11.39 -18.66 -2.87
N TYR A 604 11.64 -17.37 -2.71
CA TYR A 604 10.82 -16.23 -3.13
C TYR A 604 10.86 -15.95 -4.65
N LYS A 605 10.97 -16.97 -5.49
CA LYS A 605 11.20 -16.79 -6.94
C LYS A 605 10.08 -16.02 -7.66
N SER A 606 8.82 -16.32 -7.33
CA SER A 606 7.66 -15.65 -7.94
C SER A 606 7.61 -14.18 -7.53
N GLN A 607 7.80 -13.90 -6.25
CA GLN A 607 7.83 -12.59 -5.61
C GLN A 607 8.97 -11.73 -6.19
N THR A 608 10.21 -12.25 -6.22
CA THR A 608 11.36 -11.56 -6.83
C THR A 608 11.10 -11.23 -8.29
N SER A 609 10.51 -12.14 -9.08
CA SER A 609 10.25 -11.90 -10.49
C SER A 609 9.11 -10.92 -10.76
N ALA A 610 8.12 -10.84 -9.86
CA ALA A 610 7.00 -9.92 -9.95
C ALA A 610 7.41 -8.50 -9.53
N LEU A 611 8.12 -8.37 -8.40
CA LEU A 611 8.68 -7.10 -7.95
C LEU A 611 9.69 -6.54 -8.96
N ASP A 612 10.58 -7.36 -9.55
CA ASP A 612 11.49 -6.91 -10.61
C ASP A 612 10.77 -6.38 -11.86
N ALA A 613 9.54 -6.81 -12.14
CA ALA A 613 8.73 -6.25 -13.22
C ALA A 613 8.13 -4.88 -12.86
N ILE A 614 7.70 -4.69 -11.61
CA ILE A 614 7.23 -3.39 -11.08
C ILE A 614 8.41 -2.39 -10.99
N CYS A 615 9.54 -2.79 -10.40
CA CYS A 615 10.73 -1.95 -10.29
C CYS A 615 11.23 -1.47 -11.65
N ASN A 616 11.27 -2.35 -12.66
CA ASN A 616 11.66 -1.98 -14.03
C ASN A 616 10.68 -1.00 -14.71
N ALA A 617 9.41 -1.02 -14.31
CA ALA A 617 8.43 -0.04 -14.75
C ALA A 617 8.62 1.32 -14.05
N LEU A 618 8.92 1.34 -12.74
CA LEU A 618 9.20 2.55 -11.95
C LEU A 618 10.50 3.24 -12.42
N GLU A 619 11.61 2.48 -12.48
CA GLU A 619 12.89 2.88 -13.08
C GLU A 619 12.67 3.48 -14.47
N GLY A 620 11.87 2.79 -15.28
CA GLY A 620 11.61 3.12 -16.65
C GLY A 620 10.62 4.26 -16.90
N ALA A 621 9.89 4.70 -15.88
CA ALA A 621 8.97 5.85 -15.90
C ALA A 621 9.57 7.10 -15.21
N ASP A 622 10.74 6.96 -14.58
CA ASP A 622 11.40 7.99 -13.77
C ASP A 622 10.42 8.55 -12.72
N MET A 623 9.98 7.64 -11.83
CA MET A 623 8.85 7.84 -10.92
C MET A 623 9.25 7.52 -9.47
N SER A 624 9.14 8.51 -8.59
CA SER A 624 9.21 8.35 -7.14
C SER A 624 8.11 7.42 -6.65
N HIS A 625 8.34 6.65 -5.59
CA HIS A 625 7.41 5.63 -5.12
C HIS A 625 7.64 5.18 -3.69
N THR A 626 6.59 4.71 -3.03
CA THR A 626 6.62 3.98 -1.77
C THR A 626 5.96 2.60 -1.93
N PHE A 627 6.67 1.53 -1.57
CA PHE A 627 6.14 0.17 -1.70
C PHE A 627 5.14 -0.18 -0.59
N TRP A 628 4.12 -0.97 -0.93
CA TRP A 628 3.35 -1.75 0.04
C TRP A 628 4.04 -3.12 0.21
N CYS A 629 4.56 -3.48 1.40
CA CYS A 629 4.64 -2.67 2.63
C CYS A 629 5.87 -3.02 3.50
N TYR A 630 6.05 -2.29 4.59
CA TYR A 630 6.71 -2.78 5.80
C TYR A 630 5.62 -3.17 6.81
N SER A 631 5.81 -4.27 7.53
CA SER A 631 4.95 -4.68 8.64
C SER A 631 5.78 -5.39 9.69
N SER A 632 5.78 -4.85 10.90
CA SER A 632 6.48 -5.37 12.08
C SER A 632 5.85 -6.67 12.60
N LEU A 633 4.54 -6.82 12.47
CA LEU A 633 3.78 -8.01 12.90
C LEU A 633 3.65 -9.09 11.82
N ASN A 634 4.44 -9.02 10.75
CA ASN A 634 4.29 -9.95 9.63
C ASN A 634 4.73 -11.38 9.99
N CYS A 635 3.86 -12.35 9.72
CA CYS A 635 4.16 -13.78 9.87
C CYS A 635 3.63 -14.61 8.69
N HIS A 636 4.24 -15.76 8.42
CA HIS A 636 3.84 -16.68 7.33
C HIS A 636 2.39 -17.15 7.46
N LYS A 637 1.89 -17.28 8.68
CA LYS A 637 0.54 -17.81 8.96
C LYS A 637 -0.56 -16.84 8.53
N HIS A 638 -0.47 -15.59 8.97
CA HIS A 638 -1.54 -14.58 8.87
C HIS A 638 -1.18 -13.36 8.04
N GLY A 639 0.05 -13.29 7.51
CA GLY A 639 0.57 -12.10 6.85
C GLY A 639 0.78 -10.98 7.85
N ASP A 640 0.35 -9.76 7.53
CA ASP A 640 0.37 -8.61 8.45
C ASP A 640 -0.73 -8.63 9.53
N CYS A 641 -1.41 -9.76 9.68
CA CYS A 641 -2.53 -9.99 10.59
C CYS A 641 -3.83 -9.24 10.26
N TRP A 642 -3.86 -8.48 9.17
CA TRP A 642 -5.05 -7.82 8.63
C TRP A 642 -5.56 -8.54 7.37
N ASN A 643 -6.76 -9.13 7.45
CA ASN A 643 -7.48 -9.80 6.34
C ASN A 643 -6.69 -10.87 5.53
N ASN A 644 -5.63 -11.46 6.10
CA ASN A 644 -4.66 -12.34 5.43
C ASN A 644 -3.93 -11.68 4.24
N GLU A 645 -3.73 -10.37 4.31
CA GLU A 645 -2.84 -9.65 3.41
C GLU A 645 -1.39 -9.94 3.76
N ASP A 646 -0.54 -10.10 2.74
CA ASP A 646 0.89 -10.23 2.98
C ASP A 646 1.66 -9.59 1.83
N PHE A 647 2.16 -8.38 2.07
CA PHE A 647 2.96 -7.59 1.14
C PHE A 647 4.32 -7.18 1.72
N SER A 648 4.61 -7.56 2.96
CA SER A 648 5.75 -7.01 3.70
C SER A 648 7.10 -7.39 3.07
N PHE A 649 8.04 -6.46 2.99
CA PHE A 649 9.40 -6.78 2.55
C PHE A 649 10.23 -7.47 3.63
N TRP A 650 9.70 -7.57 4.85
CA TRP A 650 10.35 -8.20 6.00
C TRP A 650 9.38 -9.08 6.81
N SER A 651 9.90 -10.11 7.46
CA SER A 651 9.14 -11.04 8.31
C SER A 651 10.07 -11.67 9.33
N SER A 652 9.64 -11.76 10.59
CA SER A 652 10.42 -12.44 11.64
C SER A 652 10.62 -13.93 11.35
N ASP A 653 9.64 -14.57 10.70
CA ASP A 653 9.66 -15.99 10.34
C ASP A 653 10.71 -16.33 9.25
N ASP A 654 11.34 -15.33 8.65
CA ASP A 654 12.41 -15.49 7.64
C ASP A 654 13.82 -15.17 8.18
N LYS A 655 13.95 -14.76 9.46
CA LYS A 655 15.25 -14.65 10.14
C LYS A 655 15.88 -16.04 10.27
N SER A 656 17.20 -16.13 10.10
CA SER A 656 17.96 -17.36 10.37
C SER A 656 18.55 -17.38 11.78
N ASP A 657 18.41 -18.51 12.48
CA ASP A 657 18.95 -18.68 13.83
C ASP A 657 20.48 -18.62 13.86
N GLU A 658 21.06 -17.60 14.51
CA GLU A 658 22.52 -17.49 14.72
C GLU A 658 23.11 -18.67 15.50
N SER A 659 22.30 -19.37 16.30
CA SER A 659 22.70 -20.54 17.09
C SER A 659 23.08 -21.76 16.27
N GLY A 660 22.83 -21.78 14.95
CA GLY A 660 23.22 -22.87 14.06
C GLY A 660 24.66 -22.83 13.53
N ILE A 661 25.32 -21.66 13.57
CA ILE A 661 26.58 -21.44 12.82
C ILE A 661 27.82 -21.94 13.57
N SER A 662 27.78 -22.04 14.90
CA SER A 662 28.88 -22.56 15.72
C SER A 662 29.12 -24.08 15.61
N SER A 663 28.24 -24.82 14.91
CA SER A 663 28.32 -26.29 14.77
C SER A 663 28.74 -26.76 13.38
N ALA A 664 28.98 -25.86 12.42
CA ALA A 664 29.32 -26.19 11.03
C ALA A 664 30.80 -26.57 10.79
N ASN A 665 31.39 -27.34 11.70
CA ASN A 665 32.68 -28.03 11.52
C ASN A 665 32.49 -29.52 11.84
N GLY A 666 31.62 -30.20 11.07
CA GLY A 666 31.28 -31.61 11.26
C GLY A 666 30.56 -32.21 10.06
N GLU A 667 31.30 -33.01 9.30
CA GLU A 667 30.87 -34.08 8.37
C GLU A 667 29.69 -33.84 7.42
N ILE A 668 30.01 -33.84 6.11
CA ILE A 668 29.05 -33.91 5.00
C ILE A 668 28.30 -35.26 5.05
N PRO A 669 26.96 -35.30 5.15
CA PRO A 669 26.20 -36.54 5.00
C PRO A 669 26.22 -37.02 3.54
N SER A 670 27.07 -38.00 3.26
CA SER A 670 27.14 -38.63 1.95
C SER A 670 26.00 -39.63 1.75
N ASP A 671 24.84 -39.19 1.27
CA ASP A 671 23.93 -40.11 0.58
C ASP A 671 22.94 -39.45 -0.39
N PHE A 672 23.31 -39.41 -1.67
CA PHE A 672 22.38 -39.29 -2.79
C PHE A 672 22.86 -40.15 -3.96
N THR A 673 22.91 -41.46 -3.76
CA THR A 673 23.19 -42.42 -4.83
C THR A 673 21.99 -42.55 -5.79
N ARG A 674 22.20 -41.99 -6.97
CA ARG A 674 21.41 -42.12 -8.21
C ARG A 674 20.88 -43.55 -8.43
N SER A 675 19.55 -43.73 -8.39
CA SER A 675 18.89 -44.95 -8.89
C SER A 675 17.85 -44.65 -9.97
N LYS A 676 18.02 -45.27 -11.14
CA LYS A 676 16.97 -45.42 -12.16
C LYS A 676 16.39 -46.83 -12.03
N SER A 677 15.09 -46.98 -11.84
CA SER A 677 14.38 -48.15 -12.38
C SER A 677 12.88 -47.87 -12.54
N ASN A 678 12.34 -48.43 -13.62
CA ASN A 678 10.94 -48.37 -13.99
C ASN A 678 10.23 -49.65 -13.50
N ARG A 679 8.88 -49.57 -13.38
CA ARG A 679 7.90 -50.67 -13.40
C ARG A 679 7.74 -51.59 -12.17
N ASN A 680 6.53 -51.48 -11.61
CA ASN A 680 5.52 -52.55 -11.46
C ASN A 680 5.54 -53.54 -10.27
N ILE A 681 4.31 -53.69 -9.72
CA ILE A 681 3.64 -54.93 -9.28
C ILE A 681 3.72 -55.34 -7.78
N VAL A 682 2.61 -55.02 -7.08
CA VAL A 682 1.72 -55.94 -6.32
C VAL A 682 2.08 -56.40 -4.88
N ASN A 683 1.26 -55.87 -3.95
CA ASN A 683 0.63 -56.50 -2.76
C ASN A 683 1.40 -56.87 -1.47
N LYS A 684 0.61 -56.71 -0.38
CA LYS A 684 0.66 -57.36 0.95
C LYS A 684 1.81 -56.95 1.90
N LEU A 685 1.66 -57.05 3.22
CA LEU A 685 0.53 -56.85 4.17
C LEU A 685 1.12 -57.10 5.58
N ALA A 686 0.88 -56.20 6.56
CA ALA A 686 1.05 -56.46 8.00
C ALA A 686 2.48 -56.86 8.51
N ALA A 687 2.83 -56.76 9.80
CA ALA A 687 2.38 -55.87 10.88
C ALA A 687 3.35 -56.00 12.08
N THR A 688 3.21 -55.06 13.02
CA THR A 688 3.49 -55.20 14.47
C THR A 688 4.93 -55.30 15.02
N ARG A 689 5.16 -54.44 16.05
CA ARG A 689 5.88 -54.71 17.32
C ARG A 689 7.41 -54.87 17.28
N MET A 690 8.16 -54.51 18.32
CA MET A 690 7.99 -53.55 19.46
C MET A 690 9.33 -53.52 20.22
N SER A 691 9.46 -52.60 21.19
CA SER A 691 10.36 -52.72 22.37
C SER A 691 11.88 -52.48 22.16
N ARG A 692 12.70 -52.06 23.15
CA ARG A 692 12.52 -51.13 24.30
C ARG A 692 13.87 -50.94 25.03
N THR A 693 14.25 -49.69 25.39
CA THR A 693 15.00 -49.34 26.64
C THR A 693 16.51 -49.78 26.77
N PRO A 694 17.31 -49.34 27.79
CA PRO A 694 18.08 -48.07 27.74
C PRO A 694 19.56 -48.18 28.31
N PRO A 695 20.06 -47.40 29.32
CA PRO A 695 20.92 -46.21 29.19
C PRO A 695 22.25 -46.25 30.01
N LYS A 696 23.00 -45.12 30.04
CA LYS A 696 23.81 -44.54 31.16
C LYS A 696 24.56 -43.29 30.61
N VAL A 697 24.72 -42.09 31.23
CA VAL A 697 24.88 -41.56 32.62
C VAL A 697 26.34 -41.14 32.92
N SER A 698 26.49 -40.06 33.72
CA SER A 698 27.69 -39.36 34.26
C SER A 698 28.34 -38.25 33.38
N VAL A 699 28.76 -37.03 33.80
CA VAL A 699 28.75 -36.17 35.05
C VAL A 699 30.16 -35.58 35.34
N GLU A 700 30.22 -34.36 35.93
CA GLU A 700 31.40 -33.63 36.53
C GLU A 700 32.46 -33.03 35.55
N GLU A 701 33.08 -31.85 35.74
CA GLU A 701 32.84 -30.69 36.67
C GLU A 701 33.51 -29.33 36.23
N THR A 702 33.10 -28.22 36.88
CA THR A 702 33.69 -26.85 37.15
C THR A 702 34.90 -26.21 36.40
N GLY A 703 34.84 -24.87 36.28
CA GLY A 703 36.01 -23.95 36.27
C GLY A 703 35.63 -22.46 36.12
N TYR A 704 35.96 -21.61 37.11
CA TYR A 704 35.82 -20.14 37.08
C TYR A 704 37.22 -19.51 37.14
N ASP A 705 37.45 -18.41 36.42
CA ASP A 705 38.37 -17.35 36.86
C ASP A 705 38.00 -16.02 36.19
N SER A 706 38.43 -14.89 36.78
CA SER A 706 38.01 -13.53 36.43
C SER A 706 39.20 -12.62 36.15
N ASP A 707 39.05 -11.62 35.28
CA ASP A 707 39.73 -10.32 35.39
C ASP A 707 39.00 -9.24 34.54
N ASP A 708 38.93 -8.02 35.06
CA ASP A 708 38.30 -6.83 34.44
C ASP A 708 39.37 -5.86 33.90
N GLU A 709 39.25 -5.43 32.65
CA GLU A 709 39.82 -4.15 32.18
C GLU A 709 38.77 -3.39 31.33
N MET A 710 38.64 -2.08 31.57
CA MET A 710 37.69 -1.20 30.84
C MET A 710 38.35 -0.61 29.59
N GLU A 711 37.78 -0.87 28.41
CA GLU A 711 38.07 -0.13 27.16
C GLU A 711 36.82 0.62 26.65
N GLU A 712 37.04 1.79 26.05
CA GLU A 712 36.00 2.64 25.45
C GLU A 712 35.34 1.97 24.24
N GLN A 713 34.02 1.76 24.28
CA GLN A 713 33.30 1.11 23.19
C GLN A 713 32.96 2.08 22.04
N THR A 714 33.80 2.13 21.02
CA THR A 714 33.33 2.45 19.66
C THR A 714 32.37 1.34 19.17
N PRO A 715 31.19 1.66 18.60
CA PRO A 715 30.25 0.65 18.13
C PRO A 715 30.81 -0.13 16.93
N PRO A 716 30.80 -1.49 16.94
CA PRO A 716 31.33 -2.28 15.84
C PRO A 716 30.48 -2.18 14.56
N SER A 717 31.13 -2.22 13.40
CA SER A 717 30.49 -2.19 12.08
C SER A 717 29.80 -3.52 11.71
N GLN A 718 28.71 -3.86 12.40
CA GLN A 718 27.96 -5.11 12.19
C GLN A 718 27.46 -5.32 10.75
N ALA A 719 27.20 -4.24 9.99
CA ALA A 719 26.75 -4.33 8.60
C ALA A 719 27.75 -5.04 7.65
N SER A 720 29.07 -4.97 7.94
CA SER A 720 30.08 -5.51 7.03
C SER A 720 30.33 -7.02 7.16
N SER A 721 29.95 -7.65 8.28
CA SER A 721 30.18 -9.08 8.50
C SER A 721 29.05 -9.98 7.97
N MET A 722 27.82 -9.47 7.82
CA MET A 722 26.66 -10.27 7.40
C MET A 722 26.70 -10.73 5.93
N ILE A 723 27.47 -10.07 5.07
CA ILE A 723 27.42 -10.29 3.60
C ILE A 723 28.48 -11.29 3.11
N SER A 724 29.57 -11.53 3.84
CA SER A 724 30.74 -12.26 3.32
C SER A 724 30.57 -13.78 3.15
N SER A 725 29.47 -14.37 3.61
CA SER A 725 29.28 -15.83 3.71
C SER A 725 28.26 -16.45 2.72
N ILE A 726 27.48 -15.65 1.97
CA ILE A 726 26.26 -16.12 1.28
C ILE A 726 26.42 -16.30 -0.25
N VAL A 727 27.62 -16.09 -0.81
CA VAL A 727 27.81 -15.92 -2.26
C VAL A 727 28.30 -17.18 -2.98
N ASP A 728 27.42 -18.18 -3.08
CA ASP A 728 27.31 -18.97 -4.32
C ASP A 728 25.92 -18.73 -4.93
N SER A 729 25.84 -18.92 -6.25
CA SER A 729 24.75 -18.66 -7.20
C SER A 729 23.34 -19.14 -6.82
N GLY A 730 23.18 -19.91 -5.75
CA GLY A 730 21.89 -20.33 -5.20
C GLY A 730 21.11 -19.23 -4.45
N SER A 731 21.78 -18.21 -3.90
CA SER A 731 21.16 -17.27 -2.93
C SER A 731 20.15 -16.26 -3.48
N LYS A 732 20.07 -16.05 -4.81
CA LYS A 732 19.27 -14.97 -5.45
C LYS A 732 17.78 -14.89 -5.06
N TYR A 733 17.18 -15.99 -4.60
CA TYR A 733 15.75 -16.10 -4.27
C TYR A 733 15.48 -16.43 -2.80
N PHE A 734 16.51 -16.49 -1.96
CA PHE A 734 16.35 -16.71 -0.52
C PHE A 734 16.20 -15.37 0.21
N PRO A 735 15.62 -15.36 1.43
CA PRO A 735 15.65 -14.17 2.27
C PRO A 735 17.09 -13.82 2.69
N SER A 736 17.31 -12.59 3.16
CA SER A 736 18.53 -12.22 3.86
C SER A 736 18.55 -12.81 5.27
N PHE A 737 19.73 -12.77 5.91
CA PHE A 737 19.92 -13.27 7.28
C PHE A 737 18.97 -12.61 8.30
N ASP A 738 18.72 -11.30 8.14
CA ASP A 738 17.89 -10.48 9.03
C ASP A 738 16.37 -10.53 8.72
N GLY A 739 15.94 -11.34 7.74
CA GLY A 739 14.53 -11.58 7.41
C GLY A 739 13.95 -10.76 6.25
N VAL A 740 14.78 -10.09 5.44
CA VAL A 740 14.32 -9.39 4.22
C VAL A 740 13.92 -10.41 3.18
N ARG A 741 12.70 -10.32 2.68
CA ARG A 741 12.13 -11.25 1.68
C ARG A 741 12.36 -10.71 0.27
N ALA A 742 12.63 -11.61 -0.68
CA ALA A 742 12.97 -11.27 -2.07
C ALA A 742 14.06 -10.17 -2.23
N PRO A 743 15.17 -10.17 -1.46
CA PRO A 743 16.13 -9.06 -1.37
C PRO A 743 16.70 -8.62 -2.72
N SER A 744 16.90 -9.53 -3.68
CA SER A 744 17.33 -9.20 -5.05
C SER A 744 16.40 -8.27 -5.84
N ALA A 745 15.15 -8.09 -5.42
CA ALA A 745 14.20 -7.13 -6.01
C ALA A 745 13.91 -5.94 -5.09
N VAL A 746 14.15 -6.05 -3.79
CA VAL A 746 14.00 -4.96 -2.80
C VAL A 746 15.22 -4.03 -2.84
N ILE A 747 16.42 -4.61 -2.71
CA ILE A 747 17.71 -3.91 -2.56
C ILE A 747 18.34 -3.70 -3.93
N ARG A 748 17.79 -2.74 -4.70
CA ARG A 748 18.18 -2.42 -6.09
C ARG A 748 18.91 -1.08 -6.20
N PRO A 749 19.91 -0.96 -7.11
CA PRO A 749 20.53 0.33 -7.43
C PRO A 749 19.53 1.31 -8.04
N TYR A 750 19.68 2.60 -7.70
CA TYR A 750 18.87 3.69 -8.27
C TYR A 750 19.58 5.04 -8.11
N VAL A 751 19.16 6.04 -8.88
CA VAL A 751 19.65 7.42 -8.76
C VAL A 751 18.95 8.10 -7.59
N ILE A 752 19.70 8.49 -6.56
CA ILE A 752 19.16 9.21 -5.40
C ILE A 752 19.01 10.70 -5.73
N ALA A 753 20.06 11.31 -6.30
CA ALA A 753 20.11 12.71 -6.66
C ALA A 753 20.85 12.93 -7.98
N THR A 754 20.39 13.87 -8.83
CA THR A 754 21.04 14.21 -10.11
C THR A 754 20.81 15.67 -10.51
N SER A 755 21.85 16.31 -11.02
CA SER A 755 21.78 17.65 -11.67
C SER A 755 21.37 17.56 -13.15
N GLY A 756 21.37 16.34 -13.74
CA GLY A 756 20.99 16.07 -15.12
C GLY A 756 19.61 15.44 -15.27
N VAL A 757 18.99 15.65 -16.43
CA VAL A 757 17.68 15.08 -16.80
C VAL A 757 17.81 13.62 -17.19
N ILE A 758 17.13 12.72 -16.48
CA ILE A 758 17.14 11.28 -16.76
C ILE A 758 16.48 11.00 -18.12
N LYS A 759 17.22 10.32 -19.02
CA LYS A 759 16.71 9.86 -20.32
C LYS A 759 16.43 8.36 -20.33
N ASN A 760 17.22 7.58 -19.60
CA ASN A 760 16.94 6.17 -19.35
C ASN A 760 17.58 5.72 -18.03
N CYS A 761 16.83 4.99 -17.22
CA CYS A 761 17.30 4.29 -16.03
C CYS A 761 16.77 2.85 -16.08
N GLU A 762 17.63 1.86 -15.92
CA GLU A 762 17.23 0.44 -15.95
C GLU A 762 18.23 -0.45 -15.16
N PHE A 763 17.70 -1.34 -14.32
CA PHE A 763 18.46 -2.43 -13.71
C PHE A 763 18.02 -3.82 -14.21
N ASP A 764 18.92 -4.52 -14.89
CA ASP A 764 18.77 -5.94 -15.23
C ASP A 764 19.28 -6.80 -14.07
N LEU A 765 18.34 -7.32 -13.27
CA LEU A 765 18.57 -8.22 -12.13
C LEU A 765 19.28 -9.53 -12.55
N LYS A 766 18.95 -10.07 -13.73
CA LYS A 766 19.51 -11.35 -14.21
C LYS A 766 21.00 -11.20 -14.51
N GLN A 767 21.39 -10.11 -15.16
CA GLN A 767 22.78 -9.76 -15.48
C GLN A 767 23.53 -9.01 -14.37
N SER A 768 22.83 -8.49 -13.34
CA SER A 768 23.38 -7.56 -12.36
C SER A 768 24.04 -6.36 -13.07
N LYS A 769 23.25 -5.71 -13.93
CA LYS A 769 23.68 -4.59 -14.78
C LYS A 769 22.74 -3.39 -14.60
N PHE A 770 23.28 -2.30 -14.09
CA PHE A 770 22.63 -0.99 -14.04
C PHE A 770 23.05 -0.12 -15.23
N VAL A 771 22.11 0.61 -15.82
CA VAL A 771 22.35 1.57 -16.91
C VAL A 771 21.64 2.87 -16.60
N LEU A 772 22.40 3.97 -16.63
CA LEU A 772 21.90 5.33 -16.51
C LEU A 772 22.34 6.15 -17.72
N GLN A 773 21.41 6.89 -18.31
CA GLN A 773 21.67 7.92 -19.31
C GLN A 773 21.03 9.23 -18.86
N LEU A 774 21.83 10.30 -18.84
CA LEU A 774 21.44 11.65 -18.44
C LEU A 774 21.71 12.63 -19.59
N THR A 775 20.90 13.68 -19.73
CA THR A 775 21.36 14.92 -20.38
C THR A 775 21.80 15.88 -19.28
N VAL A 776 23.05 16.32 -19.31
CA VAL A 776 23.64 17.18 -18.28
C VAL A 776 23.95 18.54 -18.89
N ASP A 777 23.55 19.62 -18.23
CA ASP A 777 23.95 20.98 -18.57
C ASP A 777 25.21 21.37 -17.79
N LYS A 778 26.35 21.39 -18.48
CA LYS A 778 27.67 21.71 -17.91
C LYS A 778 28.05 23.18 -18.10
N THR A 779 27.09 24.04 -18.49
CA THR A 779 27.29 25.49 -18.49
C THR A 779 27.09 26.09 -17.10
N THR A 780 26.41 25.37 -16.21
CA THR A 780 26.19 25.70 -14.80
C THR A 780 27.48 25.61 -13.99
N SER A 781 27.87 26.69 -13.30
CA SER A 781 28.90 26.66 -12.26
C SER A 781 28.43 25.84 -11.05
N ASP A 782 29.34 25.12 -10.40
CA ASP A 782 29.08 24.29 -9.22
C ASP A 782 28.14 23.08 -9.45
N LEU A 783 28.28 22.44 -10.61
CA LEU A 783 27.56 21.23 -11.00
C LEU A 783 27.79 20.07 -10.00
N GLN A 784 26.79 19.83 -9.14
CA GLN A 784 26.82 18.77 -8.14
C GLN A 784 26.84 17.37 -8.76
N PRO A 785 27.53 16.38 -8.14
CA PRO A 785 27.61 15.02 -8.66
C PRO A 785 26.26 14.31 -8.64
N THR A 786 26.08 13.39 -9.59
CA THR A 786 24.98 12.43 -9.56
C THR A 786 25.29 11.36 -8.50
N VAL A 787 24.35 11.14 -7.57
CA VAL A 787 24.48 10.19 -6.46
C VAL A 787 23.63 8.96 -6.74
N ILE A 788 24.25 7.77 -6.70
CA ILE A 788 23.63 6.51 -7.09
C ILE A 788 23.82 5.50 -5.95
N PHE A 789 22.74 4.89 -5.46
CA PHE A 789 22.85 3.72 -4.57
C PHE A 789 23.32 2.50 -5.39
N VAL A 790 24.34 1.80 -4.94
CA VAL A 790 24.98 0.67 -5.64
C VAL A 790 25.21 -0.48 -4.65
N PRO A 791 24.18 -1.31 -4.38
CA PRO A 791 24.22 -2.23 -3.26
C PRO A 791 25.19 -3.40 -3.42
N LYS A 792 25.91 -3.75 -2.36
CA LYS A 792 26.82 -4.92 -2.28
C LYS A 792 26.10 -6.23 -2.58
N TRP A 793 24.79 -6.32 -2.28
CA TRP A 793 23.93 -7.45 -2.67
C TRP A 793 24.04 -7.81 -4.16
N HIS A 794 24.26 -6.81 -5.02
CA HIS A 794 24.47 -7.00 -6.45
C HIS A 794 25.93 -6.77 -6.88
N PHE A 795 26.67 -5.89 -6.21
CA PHE A 795 28.00 -5.41 -6.60
C PHE A 795 29.05 -5.53 -5.48
N ILE A 796 29.16 -6.73 -4.90
CA ILE A 796 29.97 -7.07 -3.70
C ILE A 796 31.35 -6.39 -3.64
N TYR A 797 32.09 -6.40 -4.75
CA TYR A 797 33.45 -5.85 -4.86
C TYR A 797 33.53 -4.84 -6.02
N LEU A 798 32.71 -3.79 -5.96
CA LEU A 798 32.63 -2.77 -7.02
C LEU A 798 33.99 -2.14 -7.32
N ASN A 799 34.45 -2.24 -8.55
CA ASN A 799 35.73 -1.69 -8.99
C ASN A 799 35.68 -1.16 -10.43
N TYR A 800 36.77 -0.54 -10.91
CA TYR A 800 36.83 0.04 -12.26
C TYR A 800 36.66 -0.95 -13.43
N ARG A 801 36.67 -2.26 -13.19
CA ARG A 801 36.36 -3.27 -14.22
C ARG A 801 34.86 -3.40 -14.48
N ASP A 802 34.04 -3.04 -13.51
CA ASP A 802 32.58 -3.10 -13.54
C ASP A 802 31.94 -1.83 -14.13
N ILE A 803 32.65 -0.70 -14.08
CA ILE A 803 32.13 0.63 -14.45
C ILE A 803 32.61 1.05 -15.84
N CYS A 804 31.66 1.49 -16.68
CA CYS A 804 31.93 2.15 -17.95
C CYS A 804 31.25 3.54 -17.98
N LEU A 805 31.95 4.58 -18.39
CA LEU A 805 31.46 5.97 -18.47
C LEU A 805 31.67 6.55 -19.87
N THR A 806 30.88 7.56 -20.25
CA THR A 806 31.21 8.44 -21.40
C THR A 806 32.30 9.45 -21.08
N SER A 807 32.33 9.95 -19.84
CA SER A 807 33.02 11.17 -19.42
C SER A 807 33.09 11.26 -17.89
N GLY A 808 33.91 12.18 -17.38
CA GLY A 808 33.99 12.46 -15.94
C GLY A 808 34.76 11.44 -15.09
N LYS A 809 34.44 11.41 -13.79
CA LYS A 809 35.07 10.52 -12.78
C LYS A 809 34.04 10.02 -11.76
N VAL A 810 34.38 8.95 -11.04
CA VAL A 810 33.54 8.42 -9.95
C VAL A 810 34.32 8.25 -8.66
N LEU A 811 33.64 8.50 -7.54
CA LEU A 811 34.05 8.16 -6.17
C LEU A 811 33.07 7.11 -5.61
N TYR A 812 33.51 6.23 -4.71
CA TYR A 812 32.67 5.17 -4.13
C TYR A 812 32.78 5.14 -2.60
N ASN A 813 31.65 5.19 -1.92
CA ASN A 813 31.57 4.94 -0.49
C ASN A 813 31.15 3.49 -0.26
N GLU A 814 32.11 2.68 0.18
CA GLU A 814 31.86 1.24 0.39
C GLU A 814 30.98 0.95 1.61
N ALA A 815 31.04 1.79 2.65
CA ALA A 815 30.31 1.56 3.90
C ALA A 815 28.82 1.88 3.78
N LEU A 816 28.48 2.90 2.98
CA LEU A 816 27.11 3.36 2.73
C LEU A 816 26.59 2.94 1.33
N GLU A 817 27.35 2.12 0.62
CA GLU A 817 27.01 1.49 -0.67
C GLU A 817 26.52 2.47 -1.75
N TYR A 818 27.20 3.61 -1.93
CA TYR A 818 26.85 4.61 -2.95
C TYR A 818 28.02 5.12 -3.79
N LEU A 819 27.71 5.53 -5.01
CA LEU A 819 28.64 6.06 -6.01
C LEU A 819 28.30 7.53 -6.32
N GLU A 820 29.30 8.39 -6.28
CA GLU A 820 29.22 9.76 -6.79
C GLU A 820 29.81 9.80 -8.19
N TRP A 821 29.04 10.27 -9.17
CA TRP A 821 29.50 10.51 -10.53
C TRP A 821 29.62 12.00 -10.79
N TYR A 822 30.86 12.46 -10.92
CA TYR A 822 31.21 13.83 -11.29
C TYR A 822 31.32 13.93 -12.80
N HIS A 823 30.52 14.82 -13.37
CA HIS A 823 30.48 15.11 -14.80
C HIS A 823 31.72 15.93 -15.22
N GLU A 824 32.07 15.88 -16.51
CA GLU A 824 33.23 16.60 -17.04
C GLU A 824 32.86 18.05 -17.38
N GLU A 825 33.57 19.03 -16.81
CA GLU A 825 33.33 20.46 -17.05
C GLU A 825 33.89 20.86 -18.43
N ASP A 826 33.00 21.01 -19.41
CA ASP A 826 33.36 21.38 -20.79
C ASP A 826 32.50 22.52 -21.39
N SER A 827 31.64 23.15 -20.59
CA SER A 827 30.70 24.21 -21.02
C SER A 827 29.75 23.80 -22.14
N THR A 828 29.36 22.52 -22.21
CA THR A 828 28.35 22.03 -23.16
C THR A 828 27.14 21.40 -22.48
N ILE A 829 26.03 21.27 -23.22
CA ILE A 829 24.94 20.38 -22.86
C ILE A 829 25.18 19.05 -23.59
N SER A 830 25.35 17.96 -22.85
CA SER A 830 25.73 16.67 -23.44
C SER A 830 24.98 15.49 -22.82
N ASP A 831 24.64 14.52 -23.66
CA ASP A 831 24.18 13.21 -23.19
C ASP A 831 25.36 12.40 -22.66
N GLU A 832 25.27 12.01 -21.39
CA GLU A 832 26.25 11.18 -20.71
C GLU A 832 25.65 9.82 -20.32
N MET A 833 26.49 8.78 -20.21
CA MET A 833 26.04 7.44 -19.88
C MET A 833 26.99 6.73 -18.92
N LEU A 834 26.40 6.10 -17.90
CA LEU A 834 27.05 5.29 -16.90
C LEU A 834 26.47 3.87 -16.95
N ILE A 835 27.35 2.87 -16.98
CA ILE A 835 26.99 1.45 -16.92
C ILE A 835 27.78 0.81 -15.78
N ILE A 836 27.07 0.21 -14.83
CA ILE A 836 27.67 -0.67 -13.81
C ILE A 836 27.25 -2.09 -14.15
N LYS A 837 28.22 -2.98 -14.38
CA LYS A 837 27.96 -4.40 -14.63
C LYS A 837 28.95 -5.23 -13.85
N ARG A 838 28.46 -6.10 -12.96
CA ARG A 838 29.29 -7.08 -12.26
C ARG A 838 30.12 -7.89 -13.27
N SER A 839 31.43 -7.79 -13.16
CA SER A 839 32.39 -8.62 -13.89
C SER A 839 32.22 -10.08 -13.46
N THR A 840 32.17 -10.98 -14.44
CA THR A 840 32.13 -12.44 -14.26
C THR A 840 33.53 -13.00 -14.09
#